data_AF-A0A2A3DR15-F1
#
_entry.id   AF-A0A2A3DR15-F1
#
_cell.length_a   1.000
_cell.length_b   1.000
_cell.length_c   1.000
_cell.angle_alpha   90.00
_cell.angle_beta   90.00
_cell.angle_gamma   90.00
#
_symmetry.space_group_name_H-M   'P 1'
#
loop_
_entity.id
_entity.type
_entity.pdbx_description
1 polymer ?
#
loop_
_entity_poly.entity_id
_entity_poly.type
_entity_poly.pdbx_seq_one_letter_code
_entity_poly.pdbx_strand_id
1 'polypeptide(L)'
;GTNDAATVSSDSKSVSEADTAAALNTSGQLTITDPDTGEAHVVAQTNAAGTYGDFSIDADGAWTYTGNGAHDELTAGQVVSDTFTVTSQDGTATGTVTVTITGTNDAATVSSDSKSVSEGDTAAALNTSGQLTITDPDTGEAHVVAQTNAAGTYGDFSIDADGAWTYTGNGAHDELTAGQVVSDTFTVTSQDGTATGTVTVTITGTNDAATVSSDSKSVSEADTAAAISTSGTLTISDVDSPQTFVAQAGTVGSYGTFAINTAGAWTYTASSAHDEFVAGQHYTENFDVVSADGTHTSVAIDILGTNDPAVLSSASVNLTEGNTAAAISTSGTLTISDVDSPQTFVAQAGTVGSYGTFAINAAGAWTYTASSAHDEFVAGQHYTENFDVVSADGTHTSVAIDILGTADAPPRFSPTDIQLTPSTTTGDVSFSSFQFTGTLSATDPDPGSFVYSITSQSDPGLFSISGSTLSSSVAGLSPSKAYSITVQATQIGDPSGAAYQYSETFQVITGSNGNSSDGLNGANGGDDVLYGNGGADIILGMAGNDTLFGQSGNDTLNGGDGNDTLVGAAGADTLTGGAGADTFYYGSAVSDSAPGSGNFDTITDFAHGVDKIDLSSIDASTGTAGDQAFLFGGQSAATVANSITWSEVGGNTIVRADVNGNTGNIEFQITLTGVGLGLTASDFVL
;
A
#
# COMPACT_ATOMS: atom_id res chain seq x y z
N GLY A 1 -33.45 -155.73 -24.24
CA GLY A 1 -34.64 -155.37 -25.01
C GLY A 1 -34.22 -154.44 -26.12
N THR A 2 -35.16 -153.73 -26.71
CA THR A 2 -34.90 -152.37 -27.22
C THR A 2 -34.66 -151.46 -26.02
N ASN A 3 -33.81 -150.42 -26.15
CA ASN A 3 -33.64 -149.39 -25.13
C ASN A 3 -34.97 -148.65 -24.97
N ASP A 4 -35.53 -148.68 -23.77
CA ASP A 4 -36.71 -147.88 -23.45
C ASP A 4 -36.29 -146.42 -23.22
N ALA A 5 -37.25 -145.48 -23.26
CA ALA A 5 -36.93 -144.08 -23.03
C ALA A 5 -37.01 -143.75 -21.54
N ALA A 6 -35.96 -143.14 -21.01
CA ALA A 6 -35.96 -142.57 -19.67
C ALA A 6 -36.98 -141.43 -19.54
N THR A 7 -37.27 -141.03 -18.30
CA THR A 7 -37.84 -139.72 -18.00
C THR A 7 -37.00 -139.03 -16.94
N VAL A 8 -36.58 -137.80 -17.21
CA VAL A 8 -35.86 -136.94 -16.28
C VAL A 8 -36.75 -135.73 -15.97
N SER A 9 -37.07 -135.50 -14.70
CA SER A 9 -37.81 -134.30 -14.30
C SER A 9 -36.97 -133.03 -14.48
N SER A 10 -37.63 -131.87 -14.56
CA SER A 10 -36.97 -130.57 -14.38
C SER A 10 -37.20 -130.05 -12.95
N ASP A 11 -36.29 -129.20 -12.47
CA ASP A 11 -36.45 -128.46 -11.21
C ASP A 11 -36.16 -126.97 -11.47
N SER A 12 -36.78 -126.11 -10.68
CA SER A 12 -36.57 -124.67 -10.71
C SER A 12 -36.50 -124.13 -9.30
N LYS A 13 -35.45 -123.37 -9.00
CA LYS A 13 -35.28 -122.67 -7.72
C LYS A 13 -35.14 -121.18 -7.96
N SER A 14 -35.61 -120.42 -6.98
CA SER A 14 -35.40 -118.98 -6.92
C SER A 14 -34.58 -118.66 -5.68
N VAL A 15 -33.56 -117.83 -5.84
CA VAL A 15 -32.71 -117.28 -4.79
C VAL A 15 -32.64 -115.77 -4.96
N SER A 16 -32.27 -115.07 -3.90
CA SER A 16 -31.95 -113.65 -3.95
C SER A 16 -30.45 -113.48 -3.81
N GLU A 17 -29.94 -112.52 -4.56
CA GLU A 17 -28.60 -111.98 -4.40
C GLU A 17 -28.46 -111.34 -3.00
N ALA A 18 -27.21 -111.25 -2.52
CA ALA A 18 -26.78 -110.49 -1.35
C ALA A 18 -25.24 -110.36 -1.38
N ASP A 19 -24.66 -109.61 -0.44
CA ASP A 19 -23.21 -109.32 -0.26
C ASP A 19 -22.23 -110.53 -0.21
N THR A 20 -22.70 -111.78 -0.36
CA THR A 20 -21.85 -112.98 -0.39
C THR A 20 -22.35 -114.01 -1.40
N ALA A 21 -21.40 -114.70 -2.05
CA ALA A 21 -21.70 -115.78 -2.99
C ALA A 21 -22.54 -116.93 -2.42
N ALA A 22 -22.49 -117.13 -1.10
CA ALA A 22 -23.26 -118.17 -0.44
C ALA A 22 -24.78 -117.89 -0.46
N ALA A 23 -25.21 -116.65 -0.70
CA ALA A 23 -26.62 -116.29 -0.81
C ALA A 23 -27.33 -117.02 -1.97
N LEU A 24 -26.58 -117.33 -3.03
CA LEU A 24 -27.11 -118.03 -4.20
C LEU A 24 -27.12 -119.55 -4.04
N ASN A 25 -26.53 -120.09 -2.97
CA ASN A 25 -26.40 -121.54 -2.81
C ASN A 25 -27.77 -122.20 -2.66
N THR A 26 -28.05 -123.17 -3.53
CA THR A 26 -29.29 -123.94 -3.48
C THR A 26 -29.06 -125.37 -3.96
N SER A 27 -29.99 -126.25 -3.65
CA SER A 27 -29.88 -127.68 -3.98
C SER A 27 -31.25 -128.28 -4.22
N GLY A 28 -31.27 -129.42 -4.89
CA GLY A 28 -32.50 -130.15 -5.14
C GLY A 28 -32.23 -131.59 -5.57
N GLN A 29 -33.29 -132.22 -6.06
CA GLN A 29 -33.29 -133.61 -6.46
C GLN A 29 -34.14 -133.76 -7.71
N LEU A 30 -33.55 -134.26 -8.80
CA LEU A 30 -34.31 -134.70 -9.96
C LEU A 30 -34.84 -136.12 -9.72
N THR A 31 -36.02 -136.41 -10.29
CA THR A 31 -36.58 -137.75 -10.37
C THR A 31 -36.25 -138.33 -11.73
N ILE A 32 -35.59 -139.49 -11.72
CA ILE A 32 -35.22 -140.25 -12.91
C ILE A 32 -35.95 -141.58 -12.84
N THR A 33 -36.65 -141.94 -13.90
CA THR A 33 -37.19 -143.29 -14.04
C THR A 33 -36.82 -143.83 -15.40
N ASP A 34 -36.36 -145.08 -15.40
CA ASP A 34 -36.03 -145.82 -16.61
C ASP A 34 -36.60 -147.24 -16.47
N PRO A 35 -37.35 -147.76 -17.46
CA PRO A 35 -37.79 -149.15 -17.47
C PRO A 35 -36.63 -150.16 -17.52
N ASP A 36 -35.48 -149.77 -18.05
CA ASP A 36 -34.29 -150.62 -18.16
C ASP A 36 -33.55 -150.73 -16.82
N THR A 37 -33.23 -151.97 -16.43
CA THR A 37 -32.68 -152.27 -15.10
C THR A 37 -31.29 -151.67 -14.93
N GLY A 38 -31.16 -150.71 -14.01
CA GLY A 38 -29.89 -150.03 -13.69
C GLY A 38 -29.63 -148.76 -14.50
N GLU A 39 -30.60 -148.29 -15.29
CA GLU A 39 -30.45 -147.11 -16.16
C GLU A 39 -31.19 -145.87 -15.63
N ALA A 40 -31.82 -145.96 -14.46
CA ALA A 40 -32.53 -144.85 -13.80
C ALA A 40 -31.58 -143.82 -13.13
N HIS A 41 -30.62 -143.31 -13.90
CA HIS A 41 -29.59 -142.36 -13.48
C HIS A 41 -29.31 -141.33 -14.59
N VAL A 42 -28.70 -140.19 -14.23
CA VAL A 42 -28.29 -139.14 -15.17
C VAL A 42 -26.78 -139.10 -15.36
N VAL A 43 -26.33 -138.48 -16.45
CA VAL A 43 -24.92 -138.15 -16.63
C VAL A 43 -24.51 -137.11 -15.59
N ALA A 44 -23.69 -137.52 -14.62
CA ALA A 44 -23.20 -136.65 -13.57
C ALA A 44 -22.44 -135.45 -14.15
N GLN A 45 -22.68 -134.27 -13.58
CA GLN A 45 -21.96 -133.03 -13.91
C GLN A 45 -21.26 -132.53 -12.66
N THR A 46 -20.04 -132.02 -12.82
CA THR A 46 -19.27 -131.48 -11.69
C THR A 46 -18.77 -130.10 -12.08
N ASN A 47 -19.14 -129.10 -11.28
CA ASN A 47 -18.78 -127.70 -11.45
C ASN A 47 -19.02 -127.20 -12.89
N ALA A 48 -20.18 -127.52 -13.46
CA ALA A 48 -20.62 -126.93 -14.70
C ALA A 48 -20.83 -125.43 -14.47
N ALA A 49 -19.97 -124.60 -15.07
CA ALA A 49 -20.00 -123.16 -14.85
C ALA A 49 -21.23 -122.52 -15.50
N GLY A 50 -22.03 -121.86 -14.68
CA GLY A 50 -23.00 -120.85 -15.08
C GLY A 50 -22.40 -119.45 -15.04
N THR A 51 -23.23 -118.46 -15.30
CA THR A 51 -22.85 -117.04 -15.22
C THR A 51 -22.72 -116.60 -13.77
N TYR A 52 -23.62 -117.06 -12.89
CA TYR A 52 -23.76 -116.62 -11.50
C TYR A 52 -23.39 -117.71 -10.48
N GLY A 53 -23.06 -118.91 -10.94
CA GLY A 53 -22.71 -120.01 -10.05
C GLY A 53 -22.41 -121.31 -10.79
N ASP A 54 -21.85 -122.26 -10.05
CA ASP A 54 -21.44 -123.55 -10.55
C ASP A 54 -22.45 -124.64 -10.16
N PHE A 55 -22.86 -125.44 -11.14
CA PHE A 55 -23.80 -126.54 -10.97
C PHE A 55 -23.10 -127.90 -10.90
N SER A 56 -23.52 -128.74 -9.96
CA SER A 56 -23.12 -130.15 -9.89
C SER A 56 -24.34 -131.03 -9.67
N ILE A 57 -24.38 -132.21 -10.31
CA ILE A 57 -25.40 -133.23 -10.10
C ILE A 57 -24.74 -134.60 -10.08
N ASP A 58 -25.09 -135.43 -9.10
CA ASP A 58 -24.66 -136.82 -9.06
C ASP A 58 -25.54 -137.72 -9.96
N ALA A 59 -25.14 -138.98 -10.13
CA ALA A 59 -25.87 -139.93 -10.97
C ALA A 59 -27.29 -140.22 -10.46
N ASP A 60 -27.54 -140.06 -9.16
CA ASP A 60 -28.85 -140.27 -8.52
C ASP A 60 -29.79 -139.08 -8.67
N GLY A 61 -29.30 -137.95 -9.22
CA GLY A 61 -30.07 -136.76 -9.49
C GLY A 61 -30.04 -135.72 -8.37
N ALA A 62 -29.26 -135.93 -7.31
CA ALA A 62 -29.06 -134.92 -6.27
C ALA A 62 -28.13 -133.85 -6.82
N TRP A 63 -28.58 -132.61 -6.79
CA TRP A 63 -27.86 -131.50 -7.40
C TRP A 63 -27.64 -130.34 -6.43
N THR A 64 -26.56 -129.62 -6.66
CA THR A 64 -26.17 -128.40 -5.93
C THR A 64 -25.80 -127.31 -6.92
N TYR A 65 -26.19 -126.09 -6.60
CA TYR A 65 -25.76 -124.88 -7.27
C TYR A 65 -25.05 -124.00 -6.24
N THR A 66 -23.81 -123.61 -6.51
CA THR A 66 -22.99 -122.79 -5.62
C THR A 66 -22.68 -121.46 -6.29
N GLY A 67 -23.01 -120.32 -5.66
CA GLY A 67 -22.72 -119.00 -6.23
C GLY A 67 -21.23 -118.77 -6.44
N ASN A 68 -20.85 -118.05 -7.48
CA ASN A 68 -19.44 -117.78 -7.83
C ASN A 68 -18.97 -116.35 -7.48
N GLY A 69 -19.88 -115.49 -7.00
CA GLY A 69 -19.65 -114.13 -6.55
C GLY A 69 -20.86 -113.61 -5.78
N ALA A 70 -20.73 -112.45 -5.12
CA ALA A 70 -21.85 -111.82 -4.43
C ALA A 70 -22.91 -111.33 -5.42
N HIS A 71 -22.47 -110.74 -6.52
CA HIS A 71 -23.29 -110.21 -7.62
C HIS A 71 -24.04 -108.91 -7.29
N ASP A 72 -23.44 -108.08 -6.42
CA ASP A 72 -23.87 -106.72 -6.04
C ASP A 72 -24.10 -105.78 -7.24
N GLU A 73 -23.72 -106.19 -8.46
CA GLU A 73 -24.05 -105.45 -9.68
C GLU A 73 -25.53 -105.52 -10.11
N LEU A 74 -26.33 -106.43 -9.54
CA LEU A 74 -27.70 -106.74 -9.94
C LEU A 74 -28.73 -105.87 -9.20
N THR A 75 -29.41 -105.00 -9.93
CA THR A 75 -30.35 -104.03 -9.33
C THR A 75 -31.59 -104.66 -8.69
N ALA A 76 -32.22 -103.93 -7.77
CA ALA A 76 -33.38 -104.38 -7.01
C ALA A 76 -34.51 -104.93 -7.90
N GLY A 77 -34.78 -106.24 -7.80
CA GLY A 77 -35.81 -106.91 -8.58
C GLY A 77 -35.39 -107.29 -10.01
N GLN A 78 -34.15 -107.02 -10.42
CA GLN A 78 -33.58 -107.58 -11.65
C GLN A 78 -33.57 -109.11 -11.55
N VAL A 79 -34.17 -109.79 -12.52
CA VAL A 79 -34.24 -111.26 -12.54
C VAL A 79 -33.32 -111.81 -13.63
N VAL A 80 -32.36 -112.62 -13.22
CA VAL A 80 -31.43 -113.34 -14.09
C VAL A 80 -31.50 -114.83 -13.80
N SER A 81 -30.96 -115.67 -14.70
CA SER A 81 -30.95 -117.11 -14.43
C SER A 81 -29.81 -117.84 -15.11
N ASP A 82 -29.39 -118.93 -14.47
CA ASP A 82 -28.59 -119.99 -15.08
C ASP A 82 -29.49 -121.21 -15.33
N THR A 83 -29.28 -121.87 -16.47
CA THR A 83 -30.03 -123.08 -16.85
C THR A 83 -29.08 -124.17 -17.29
N PHE A 84 -29.19 -125.33 -16.64
CA PHE A 84 -28.36 -126.50 -16.90
C PHE A 84 -29.23 -127.63 -17.45
N THR A 85 -28.81 -128.19 -18.59
CA THR A 85 -29.47 -129.38 -19.17
C THR A 85 -28.83 -130.63 -18.59
N VAL A 86 -29.66 -131.50 -18.01
CA VAL A 86 -29.26 -132.79 -17.47
C VAL A 86 -29.81 -133.88 -18.39
N THR A 87 -28.96 -134.81 -18.82
CA THR A 87 -29.35 -135.88 -19.76
C THR A 87 -29.36 -137.22 -19.03
N SER A 88 -30.35 -138.08 -19.32
CA SER A 88 -30.37 -139.46 -18.85
C SER A 88 -29.11 -140.21 -19.32
N GLN A 89 -28.71 -141.25 -18.58
CA GLN A 89 -27.49 -141.99 -18.86
C GLN A 89 -27.48 -142.63 -20.28
N ASP A 90 -28.64 -143.06 -20.75
CA ASP A 90 -28.85 -143.66 -22.08
C ASP A 90 -29.04 -142.61 -23.19
N GLY A 91 -29.10 -141.32 -22.85
CA GLY A 91 -29.24 -140.21 -23.78
C GLY A 91 -30.65 -139.97 -24.33
N THR A 92 -31.66 -140.73 -23.88
CA THR A 92 -33.01 -140.67 -24.48
C THR A 92 -33.89 -139.56 -23.94
N ALA A 93 -33.58 -138.98 -22.78
CA ALA A 93 -34.34 -137.89 -22.17
C ALA A 93 -33.44 -136.79 -21.58
N THR A 94 -33.99 -135.58 -21.49
CA THR A 94 -33.34 -134.43 -20.84
C THR A 94 -34.29 -133.75 -19.87
N GLY A 95 -33.78 -133.37 -18.70
CA GLY A 95 -34.39 -132.42 -17.77
C GLY A 95 -33.58 -131.13 -17.71
N THR A 96 -34.14 -130.12 -17.06
CA THR A 96 -33.46 -128.83 -16.85
C THR A 96 -33.49 -128.45 -15.38
N VAL A 97 -32.37 -127.95 -14.87
CA VAL A 97 -32.36 -127.21 -13.61
C VAL A 97 -32.17 -125.75 -13.94
N THR A 98 -33.14 -124.91 -13.57
CA THR A 98 -33.05 -123.46 -13.71
C THR A 98 -32.93 -122.84 -12.33
N VAL A 99 -31.88 -122.06 -12.11
CA VAL A 99 -31.72 -121.24 -10.91
C VAL A 99 -31.97 -119.80 -11.31
N THR A 100 -33.05 -119.24 -10.77
CA THR A 100 -33.45 -117.84 -10.97
C THR A 100 -32.90 -117.01 -9.82
N ILE A 101 -32.12 -115.98 -10.11
CA ILE A 101 -31.57 -115.04 -9.13
C ILE A 101 -32.30 -113.72 -9.27
N THR A 102 -32.78 -113.19 -8.14
CA THR A 102 -33.37 -111.85 -8.06
C THR A 102 -32.40 -110.93 -7.35
N GLY A 103 -31.96 -109.85 -8.02
CA GLY A 103 -31.12 -108.79 -7.46
C GLY A 103 -31.76 -108.12 -6.25
N THR A 104 -30.94 -107.72 -5.27
CA THR A 104 -31.38 -106.89 -4.15
C THR A 104 -30.94 -105.43 -4.36
N ASN A 105 -31.24 -104.54 -3.41
CA ASN A 105 -30.75 -103.16 -3.49
C ASN A 105 -29.59 -103.07 -2.51
N ASP A 106 -28.43 -102.71 -3.00
CA ASP A 106 -27.26 -102.47 -2.18
C ASP A 106 -27.25 -101.01 -1.70
N ALA A 107 -26.62 -100.76 -0.56
CA ALA A 107 -26.61 -99.41 0.00
C ALA A 107 -25.56 -98.55 -0.70
N ALA A 108 -25.98 -97.42 -1.25
CA ALA A 108 -25.10 -96.39 -1.77
C ALA A 108 -24.20 -95.79 -0.66
N THR A 109 -23.18 -95.03 -1.07
CA THR A 109 -22.48 -94.07 -0.21
C THR A 109 -22.41 -92.71 -0.88
N VAL A 110 -22.62 -91.65 -0.09
CA VAL A 110 -22.56 -90.25 -0.54
C VAL A 110 -21.67 -89.47 0.44
N SER A 111 -20.62 -88.81 -0.05
CA SER A 111 -19.75 -87.98 0.78
C SER A 111 -20.42 -86.66 1.20
N SER A 112 -19.86 -85.97 2.19
CA SER A 112 -20.19 -84.57 2.52
C SER A 112 -19.07 -83.62 2.09
N ASP A 113 -19.40 -82.35 1.82
CA ASP A 113 -18.43 -81.28 1.56
C ASP A 113 -18.76 -80.02 2.39
N SER A 114 -17.76 -79.22 2.69
CA SER A 114 -17.94 -77.92 3.34
C SER A 114 -17.03 -76.86 2.73
N LYS A 115 -17.57 -75.67 2.52
CA LYS A 115 -16.83 -74.50 2.03
C LYS A 115 -17.05 -73.32 2.95
N SER A 116 -16.04 -72.45 3.00
CA SER A 116 -16.14 -71.17 3.67
C SER A 116 -15.91 -70.06 2.65
N VAL A 117 -16.79 -69.06 2.68
CA VAL A 117 -16.73 -67.85 1.87
C VAL A 117 -16.84 -66.65 2.80
N SER A 118 -16.42 -65.50 2.30
CA SER A 118 -16.64 -64.22 2.98
C SER A 118 -17.72 -63.47 2.23
N GLU A 119 -18.55 -62.77 2.99
CA GLU A 119 -19.47 -61.76 2.51
C GLU A 119 -18.69 -60.63 1.80
N GLY A 120 -19.39 -59.88 0.95
CA GLY A 120 -18.92 -58.65 0.34
C GLY A 120 -20.01 -58.04 -0.53
N ASP A 121 -19.74 -56.87 -1.12
CA ASP A 121 -20.71 -55.97 -1.76
C ASP A 121 -21.49 -56.54 -2.98
N THR A 122 -21.31 -57.82 -3.32
CA THR A 122 -22.07 -58.49 -4.38
C THR A 122 -22.39 -59.94 -4.04
N ALA A 123 -23.54 -60.42 -4.51
CA ALA A 123 -23.95 -61.82 -4.39
C ALA A 123 -22.92 -62.84 -4.91
N ALA A 124 -22.11 -62.45 -5.89
CA ALA A 124 -21.07 -63.31 -6.44
C ALA A 124 -19.92 -63.62 -5.45
N ALA A 125 -19.74 -62.81 -4.40
CA ALA A 125 -18.74 -63.04 -3.35
C ALA A 125 -18.95 -64.39 -2.65
N LEU A 126 -20.21 -64.84 -2.56
CA LEU A 126 -20.58 -66.10 -1.93
C LEU A 126 -20.52 -67.31 -2.87
N ASN A 127 -20.23 -67.11 -4.17
CA ASN A 127 -20.26 -68.20 -5.14
C ASN A 127 -19.15 -69.23 -4.86
N THR A 128 -19.53 -70.49 -4.72
CA THR A 128 -18.59 -71.60 -4.55
C THR A 128 -19.14 -72.87 -5.18
N SER A 129 -18.27 -73.83 -5.47
CA SER A 129 -18.64 -75.11 -6.05
C SER A 129 -17.80 -76.25 -5.45
N GLY A 130 -18.21 -77.47 -5.75
CA GLY A 130 -17.50 -78.67 -5.35
C GLY A 130 -18.05 -79.92 -6.03
N GLN A 131 -17.62 -81.06 -5.53
CA GLN A 131 -17.96 -82.37 -6.07
C GLN A 131 -18.14 -83.35 -4.91
N LEU A 132 -19.31 -83.97 -4.84
CA LEU A 132 -19.51 -85.12 -3.96
C LEU A 132 -19.01 -86.40 -4.64
N THR A 133 -18.53 -87.35 -3.86
CA THR A 133 -18.23 -88.71 -4.32
C THR A 133 -19.43 -89.59 -3.98
N ILE A 134 -19.91 -90.31 -5.00
CA ILE A 134 -21.04 -91.24 -4.90
C ILE A 134 -20.54 -92.61 -5.35
N THR A 135 -20.85 -93.64 -4.59
CA THR A 135 -20.61 -95.03 -4.99
C THR A 135 -21.88 -95.82 -4.73
N ASP A 136 -22.22 -96.69 -5.67
CA ASP A 136 -23.31 -97.64 -5.52
C ASP A 136 -22.85 -98.95 -6.16
N PRO A 137 -22.93 -100.10 -5.45
CA PRO A 137 -22.65 -101.41 -6.05
C PRO A 137 -23.59 -101.73 -7.22
N ASP A 138 -24.85 -101.27 -7.16
CA ASP A 138 -25.86 -101.53 -8.18
C ASP A 138 -25.51 -100.87 -9.53
N THR A 139 -25.56 -101.67 -10.62
CA THR A 139 -25.10 -101.19 -11.93
C THR A 139 -25.88 -99.97 -12.39
N GLY A 140 -25.20 -98.82 -12.44
CA GLY A 140 -25.76 -97.57 -12.94
C GLY A 140 -26.47 -96.72 -11.88
N GLU A 141 -26.47 -97.13 -10.61
CA GLU A 141 -27.14 -96.42 -9.52
C GLU A 141 -26.23 -95.45 -8.74
N ALA A 142 -24.95 -95.36 -9.12
CA ALA A 142 -23.95 -94.46 -8.52
C ALA A 142 -24.16 -92.96 -8.85
N HIS A 143 -25.32 -92.42 -8.50
CA HIS A 143 -25.72 -91.02 -8.69
C HIS A 143 -26.69 -90.55 -7.59
N VAL A 144 -26.87 -89.24 -7.49
CA VAL A 144 -27.77 -88.60 -6.51
C VAL A 144 -29.01 -88.01 -7.17
N VAL A 145 -30.02 -87.74 -6.34
CA VAL A 145 -31.18 -86.96 -6.78
C VAL A 145 -30.74 -85.51 -7.02
N ALA A 146 -30.70 -85.11 -8.30
CA ALA A 146 -30.32 -83.77 -8.70
C ALA A 146 -31.22 -82.71 -8.05
N GLN A 147 -30.61 -81.60 -7.62
CA GLN A 147 -31.32 -80.44 -7.07
C GLN A 147 -31.00 -79.22 -7.91
N THR A 148 -32.00 -78.38 -8.16
CA THR A 148 -31.83 -77.15 -8.93
C THR A 148 -32.39 -75.99 -8.14
N ASN A 149 -31.55 -74.99 -7.88
CA ASN A 149 -31.88 -73.77 -7.15
C ASN A 149 -32.64 -74.03 -5.84
N ALA A 150 -32.16 -75.00 -5.06
CA ALA A 150 -32.63 -75.22 -3.70
C ALA A 150 -32.25 -73.97 -2.87
N ALA A 151 -33.26 -73.20 -2.46
CA ALA A 151 -33.05 -71.93 -1.78
C ALA A 151 -32.53 -72.15 -0.35
N GLY A 152 -31.35 -71.59 -0.07
CA GLY A 152 -30.86 -71.31 1.26
C GLY A 152 -31.24 -69.91 1.73
N THR A 153 -30.71 -69.50 2.88
CA THR A 153 -30.91 -68.15 3.42
C THR A 153 -30.03 -67.14 2.67
N TYR A 154 -28.79 -67.51 2.37
CA TYR A 154 -27.76 -66.63 1.80
C TYR A 154 -27.42 -66.94 0.33
N GLY A 155 -27.97 -68.04 -0.20
CA GLY A 155 -27.72 -68.46 -1.58
C GLY A 155 -28.49 -69.69 -2.00
N ASP A 156 -28.46 -69.97 -3.29
CA ASP A 156 -29.16 -71.09 -3.92
C ASP A 156 -28.18 -72.22 -4.25
N PHE A 157 -28.53 -73.45 -3.88
CA PHE A 157 -27.76 -74.66 -4.13
C PHE A 157 -28.29 -75.45 -5.33
N SER A 158 -27.38 -75.96 -6.15
CA SER A 158 -27.69 -76.93 -7.21
C SER A 158 -26.67 -78.05 -7.22
N ILE A 159 -27.09 -79.27 -7.52
CA ILE A 159 -26.21 -80.43 -7.71
C ILE A 159 -26.75 -81.27 -8.86
N ASP A 160 -25.87 -81.72 -9.76
CA ASP A 160 -26.24 -82.67 -10.81
C ASP A 160 -26.22 -84.12 -10.30
N ALA A 161 -26.64 -85.06 -11.14
CA ALA A 161 -26.70 -86.48 -10.78
C ALA A 161 -25.32 -87.06 -10.45
N ASP A 162 -24.27 -86.54 -11.09
CA ASP A 162 -22.88 -86.99 -10.92
C ASP A 162 -22.24 -86.41 -9.64
N GLY A 163 -22.93 -85.52 -8.93
CA GLY A 163 -22.48 -84.94 -7.66
C GLY A 163 -21.75 -83.60 -7.78
N ALA A 164 -21.65 -83.02 -8.97
CA ALA A 164 -21.06 -81.70 -9.15
C ALA A 164 -22.07 -80.66 -8.67
N TRP A 165 -21.65 -79.82 -7.73
CA TRP A 165 -22.55 -78.88 -7.07
C TRP A 165 -22.04 -77.44 -7.15
N THR A 166 -22.99 -76.51 -7.12
CA THR A 166 -22.77 -75.07 -7.08
C THR A 166 -23.64 -74.43 -6.01
N TYR A 167 -23.09 -73.44 -5.32
CA TYR A 167 -23.80 -72.53 -4.44
C TYR A 167 -23.62 -71.11 -4.99
N THR A 168 -24.73 -70.42 -5.25
CA THR A 168 -24.74 -69.06 -5.81
C THR A 168 -25.36 -68.11 -4.79
N GLY A 169 -24.66 -67.05 -4.40
CA GLY A 169 -25.21 -66.08 -3.44
C GLY A 169 -26.48 -65.41 -3.96
N ASN A 170 -27.40 -65.04 -3.07
CA ASN A 170 -28.68 -64.40 -3.43
C ASN A 170 -28.74 -62.89 -3.12
N GLY A 171 -27.70 -62.34 -2.49
CA GLY A 171 -27.55 -60.93 -2.14
C GLY A 171 -26.12 -60.63 -1.69
N ALA A 172 -25.78 -59.35 -1.53
CA ALA A 172 -24.48 -58.95 -0.99
C ALA A 172 -24.36 -59.33 0.50
N HIS A 173 -25.45 -59.16 1.25
CA HIS A 173 -25.55 -59.47 2.68
C HIS A 173 -24.77 -58.53 3.60
N ASP A 174 -24.68 -57.26 3.22
CA ASP A 174 -24.12 -56.13 3.98
C ASP A 174 -24.71 -55.99 5.41
N GLU A 175 -25.78 -56.72 5.76
CA GLU A 175 -26.27 -56.78 7.14
C GLU A 175 -25.40 -57.61 8.11
N LEU A 176 -24.42 -58.38 7.60
CA LEU A 176 -23.60 -59.29 8.39
C LEU A 176 -22.35 -58.59 8.94
N THR A 177 -22.36 -58.31 10.24
CA THR A 177 -21.24 -57.63 10.93
C THR A 177 -19.91 -58.37 10.80
N ALA A 178 -18.80 -57.62 10.80
CA ALA A 178 -17.45 -58.17 10.68
C ALA A 178 -17.15 -59.32 11.65
N GLY A 179 -16.86 -60.50 11.09
CA GLY A 179 -16.57 -61.71 11.86
C GLY A 179 -17.81 -62.49 12.33
N GLN A 180 -19.03 -62.02 12.06
CA GLN A 180 -20.24 -62.81 12.22
C GLN A 180 -20.19 -64.03 11.28
N VAL A 181 -20.46 -65.22 11.82
CA VAL A 181 -20.43 -66.46 11.04
C VAL A 181 -21.83 -67.05 10.96
N VAL A 182 -22.28 -67.28 9.72
CA VAL A 182 -23.59 -67.89 9.40
C VAL A 182 -23.39 -69.02 8.38
N SER A 183 -24.41 -69.84 8.13
CA SER A 183 -24.26 -70.95 7.18
C SER A 183 -25.59 -71.41 6.58
N ASP A 184 -25.52 -71.87 5.33
CA ASP A 184 -26.54 -72.72 4.71
C ASP A 184 -26.08 -74.19 4.68
N THR A 185 -27.03 -75.12 4.81
CA THR A 185 -26.75 -76.57 4.74
C THR A 185 -27.81 -77.27 3.91
N PHE A 186 -27.35 -78.08 2.95
CA PHE A 186 -28.19 -78.82 2.01
C PHE A 186 -27.92 -80.32 2.14
N THR A 187 -28.99 -81.10 2.24
CA THR A 187 -28.91 -82.57 2.27
C THR A 187 -29.07 -83.10 0.85
N VAL A 188 -28.16 -83.98 0.44
CA VAL A 188 -28.16 -84.68 -0.86
C VAL A 188 -28.42 -86.15 -0.60
N THR A 189 -29.31 -86.77 -1.36
CA THR A 189 -29.71 -88.18 -1.19
C THR A 189 -29.30 -88.98 -2.42
N SER A 190 -28.81 -90.22 -2.23
CA SER A 190 -28.60 -91.17 -3.33
C SER A 190 -29.89 -91.43 -4.10
N GLN A 191 -29.77 -91.88 -5.35
CA GLN A 191 -30.92 -92.12 -6.22
C GLN A 191 -31.94 -93.12 -5.62
N ASP A 192 -31.44 -94.18 -5.00
CA ASP A 192 -32.20 -95.26 -4.38
C ASP A 192 -32.70 -94.91 -2.95
N GLY A 193 -32.25 -93.78 -2.40
CA GLY A 193 -32.64 -93.29 -1.07
C GLY A 193 -31.91 -93.93 0.12
N THR A 194 -30.91 -94.80 -0.11
CA THR A 194 -30.23 -95.53 0.97
C THR A 194 -29.17 -94.72 1.70
N ALA A 195 -28.62 -93.67 1.08
CA ALA A 195 -27.59 -92.82 1.68
C ALA A 195 -27.87 -91.32 1.53
N THR A 196 -27.29 -90.54 2.45
CA THR A 196 -27.32 -89.07 2.39
C THR A 196 -25.95 -88.48 2.68
N GLY A 197 -25.63 -87.38 1.99
CA GLY A 197 -24.49 -86.50 2.27
C GLY A 197 -24.98 -85.07 2.50
N THR A 198 -24.08 -84.19 2.93
CA THR A 198 -24.41 -82.78 3.19
C THR A 198 -23.41 -81.85 2.55
N VAL A 199 -23.89 -80.74 2.00
CA VAL A 199 -23.06 -79.60 1.62
C VAL A 199 -23.35 -78.45 2.56
N THR A 200 -22.32 -77.97 3.28
CA THR A 200 -22.43 -76.81 4.17
C THR A 200 -21.59 -75.66 3.62
N VAL A 201 -22.21 -74.50 3.41
CA VAL A 201 -21.51 -73.26 3.05
C VAL A 201 -21.54 -72.32 4.25
N THR A 202 -20.38 -72.00 4.79
CA THR A 202 -20.19 -71.08 5.91
C THR A 202 -19.80 -69.70 5.37
N ILE A 203 -20.59 -68.67 5.70
CA ILE A 203 -20.33 -67.28 5.31
C ILE A 203 -19.81 -66.52 6.53
N THR A 204 -18.71 -65.79 6.35
CA THR A 204 -18.17 -64.86 7.36
C THR A 204 -18.44 -63.42 6.91
N GLY A 205 -19.18 -62.66 7.72
CA GLY A 205 -19.46 -61.23 7.52
C GLY A 205 -18.19 -60.40 7.47
N THR A 206 -18.15 -59.39 6.59
CA THR A 206 -17.08 -58.39 6.53
C THR A 206 -17.55 -57.07 7.13
N ASN A 207 -16.70 -56.04 7.13
CA ASN A 207 -17.09 -54.71 7.63
C ASN A 207 -17.45 -53.85 6.43
N ASP A 208 -18.68 -53.37 6.38
CA ASP A 208 -19.09 -52.34 5.43
C ASP A 208 -18.57 -50.96 5.88
N ALA A 209 -17.91 -50.25 4.98
CA ALA A 209 -17.39 -48.93 5.33
C ALA A 209 -18.52 -47.92 5.55
N ALA A 210 -18.52 -47.23 6.69
CA ALA A 210 -19.46 -46.17 6.99
C ALA A 210 -19.49 -45.09 5.87
N THR A 211 -20.68 -44.62 5.52
CA THR A 211 -20.83 -43.40 4.71
C THR A 211 -20.86 -42.18 5.63
N VAL A 212 -19.84 -41.34 5.54
CA VAL A 212 -19.63 -40.15 6.39
C VAL A 212 -19.57 -38.85 5.58
N SER A 213 -20.13 -37.76 6.10
CA SER A 213 -19.97 -36.42 5.51
C SER A 213 -18.64 -35.77 5.92
N SER A 214 -18.20 -34.76 5.19
CA SER A 214 -17.15 -33.81 5.60
C SER A 214 -17.73 -32.39 5.80
N ASP A 215 -17.00 -31.51 6.46
CA ASP A 215 -17.38 -30.09 6.58
C ASP A 215 -16.16 -29.18 6.36
N SER A 216 -16.41 -27.97 5.91
CA SER A 216 -15.41 -26.92 5.74
C SER A 216 -16.01 -25.60 6.19
N LYS A 217 -15.32 -24.88 7.08
CA LYS A 217 -15.72 -23.54 7.51
C LYS A 217 -14.60 -22.54 7.26
N SER A 218 -14.98 -21.39 6.72
CA SER A 218 -14.12 -20.22 6.69
C SER A 218 -14.54 -19.26 7.81
N VAL A 219 -13.57 -18.77 8.56
CA VAL A 219 -13.70 -17.72 9.57
C VAL A 219 -12.65 -16.64 9.26
N SER A 220 -12.82 -15.45 9.82
CA SER A 220 -11.80 -14.41 9.75
C SER A 220 -11.13 -14.29 11.11
N GLU A 221 -9.86 -13.90 11.08
CA GLU A 221 -9.14 -13.40 12.24
C GLU A 221 -9.92 -12.22 12.88
N ALA A 222 -9.80 -12.09 14.20
CA ALA A 222 -10.49 -11.10 15.01
C ALA A 222 -9.83 -10.97 16.39
N ASP A 223 -10.09 -9.85 17.08
CA ASP A 223 -9.51 -9.43 18.37
C ASP A 223 -9.62 -10.41 19.57
N THR A 224 -10.32 -11.54 19.42
CA THR A 224 -10.37 -12.58 20.46
C THR A 224 -10.46 -13.98 19.85
N ALA A 225 -9.80 -14.95 20.50
CA ALA A 225 -9.91 -16.37 20.16
C ALA A 225 -11.35 -16.90 20.04
N ALA A 226 -12.24 -16.38 20.89
CA ALA A 226 -13.65 -16.77 20.89
C ALA A 226 -14.42 -16.29 19.65
N ALA A 227 -14.01 -15.16 19.06
CA ALA A 227 -14.60 -14.65 17.82
C ALA A 227 -14.24 -15.51 16.60
N ILE A 228 -13.15 -16.29 16.70
CA ILE A 228 -12.67 -17.24 15.68
C ILE A 228 -13.09 -18.67 16.06
N SER A 229 -14.26 -18.81 16.69
CA SER A 229 -14.85 -20.11 17.00
C SER A 229 -16.01 -20.43 16.05
N THR A 230 -16.11 -21.70 15.66
CA THR A 230 -17.16 -22.18 14.77
C THR A 230 -17.56 -23.60 15.13
N SER A 231 -18.69 -24.06 14.60
CA SER A 231 -19.23 -25.37 14.91
C SER A 231 -20.04 -25.91 13.74
N GLY A 232 -20.30 -27.21 13.79
CA GLY A 232 -21.13 -27.90 12.81
C GLY A 232 -21.49 -29.30 13.26
N THR A 233 -22.06 -30.07 12.34
CA THR A 233 -22.43 -31.47 12.59
C THR A 233 -22.12 -32.30 11.36
N LEU A 234 -21.38 -33.39 11.54
CA LEU A 234 -21.20 -34.41 10.52
C LEU A 234 -22.30 -35.47 10.63
N THR A 235 -22.69 -36.02 9.49
CA THR A 235 -23.64 -37.15 9.38
C THR A 235 -22.89 -38.44 9.10
N ILE A 236 -23.41 -39.55 9.63
CA ILE A 236 -22.89 -40.90 9.44
C ILE A 236 -24.05 -41.86 9.21
N SER A 237 -23.88 -42.80 8.28
CA SER A 237 -24.77 -43.94 8.08
C SER A 237 -23.95 -45.18 7.81
N ASP A 238 -24.38 -46.29 8.37
CA ASP A 238 -23.67 -47.56 8.35
C ASP A 238 -24.71 -48.68 8.49
N VAL A 239 -24.48 -49.78 7.79
CA VAL A 239 -25.41 -50.91 7.64
C VAL A 239 -25.14 -52.02 8.65
N ASP A 240 -23.89 -52.17 9.10
CA ASP A 240 -23.46 -53.27 9.97
C ASP A 240 -22.82 -52.78 11.28
N SER A 241 -22.42 -51.51 11.35
CA SER A 241 -21.71 -50.92 12.49
C SER A 241 -22.50 -49.79 13.16
N PRO A 242 -22.21 -49.47 14.44
CA PRO A 242 -22.87 -48.35 15.11
C PRO A 242 -22.59 -47.01 14.40
N GLN A 243 -23.66 -46.27 14.08
CA GLN A 243 -23.61 -44.95 13.41
C GLN A 243 -23.11 -43.84 14.35
N THR A 244 -21.84 -43.93 14.73
CA THR A 244 -21.19 -43.02 15.68
C THR A 244 -19.77 -42.69 15.26
N PHE A 245 -19.30 -41.50 15.65
CA PHE A 245 -17.90 -41.10 15.50
C PHE A 245 -17.08 -41.44 16.75
N VAL A 246 -15.77 -41.60 16.56
CA VAL A 246 -14.81 -41.62 17.66
C VAL A 246 -14.72 -40.20 18.24
N ALA A 247 -15.16 -40.03 19.49
CA ALA A 247 -15.17 -38.73 20.13
C ALA A 247 -13.74 -38.19 20.31
N GLN A 248 -13.53 -36.93 19.95
CA GLN A 248 -12.28 -36.20 20.17
C GLN A 248 -12.56 -35.06 21.13
N ALA A 249 -11.91 -35.09 22.30
CA ALA A 249 -12.07 -34.08 23.33
C ALA A 249 -10.91 -33.07 23.27
N GLY A 250 -10.96 -32.18 22.28
CA GLY A 250 -10.00 -31.08 22.18
C GLY A 250 -8.67 -31.45 21.53
N THR A 251 -8.71 -31.99 20.31
CA THR A 251 -7.55 -32.16 19.43
C THR A 251 -6.92 -30.80 19.15
N VAL A 252 -5.71 -30.59 19.66
CA VAL A 252 -4.95 -29.34 19.46
C VAL A 252 -4.39 -29.31 18.04
N GLY A 253 -4.79 -28.30 17.28
CA GLY A 253 -4.21 -27.91 16.01
C GLY A 253 -3.08 -26.89 16.15
N SER A 254 -2.65 -26.37 15.02
CA SER A 254 -1.69 -25.27 14.89
C SER A 254 -2.27 -23.93 15.33
N TYR A 255 -3.55 -23.67 15.06
CA TYR A 255 -4.20 -22.37 15.32
C TYR A 255 -5.39 -22.49 16.27
N GLY A 256 -5.91 -23.67 16.53
CA GLY A 256 -6.98 -23.84 17.50
C GLY A 256 -7.11 -25.23 18.07
N THR A 257 -8.26 -25.49 18.67
CA THR A 257 -8.61 -26.76 19.27
C THR A 257 -9.94 -27.23 18.69
N PHE A 258 -9.96 -28.46 18.20
CA PHE A 258 -11.12 -29.12 17.62
C PHE A 258 -11.68 -30.18 18.56
N ALA A 259 -13.00 -30.28 18.67
CA ALA A 259 -13.65 -31.36 19.39
C ALA A 259 -14.86 -31.86 18.59
N ILE A 260 -15.13 -33.17 18.67
CA ILE A 260 -16.32 -33.80 18.09
C ILE A 260 -16.85 -34.86 19.06
N ASN A 261 -18.17 -34.91 19.22
CA ASN A 261 -18.82 -35.96 20.01
C ASN A 261 -19.21 -37.17 19.16
N THR A 262 -19.67 -38.24 19.79
CA THR A 262 -20.05 -39.48 19.10
C THR A 262 -21.23 -39.31 18.12
N ALA A 263 -22.04 -38.26 18.26
CA ALA A 263 -23.15 -37.94 17.38
C ALA A 263 -22.76 -37.04 16.19
N GLY A 264 -21.48 -36.67 16.07
CA GLY A 264 -20.96 -35.88 14.95
C GLY A 264 -21.02 -34.36 15.15
N ALA A 265 -21.54 -33.87 16.28
CA ALA A 265 -21.52 -32.44 16.57
C ALA A 265 -20.09 -32.03 16.96
N TRP A 266 -19.54 -31.06 16.25
CA TRP A 266 -18.16 -30.63 16.39
C TRP A 266 -18.06 -29.13 16.66
N THR A 267 -16.97 -28.73 17.32
CA THR A 267 -16.62 -27.35 17.63
C THR A 267 -15.14 -27.13 17.34
N TYR A 268 -14.82 -25.94 16.82
CA TYR A 268 -13.47 -25.41 16.72
C TYR A 268 -13.39 -24.10 17.48
N THR A 269 -12.31 -23.88 18.21
CA THR A 269 -12.02 -22.60 18.88
C THR A 269 -10.55 -22.28 18.68
N ALA A 270 -10.25 -21.08 18.17
CA ALA A 270 -8.87 -20.64 18.00
C ALA A 270 -8.12 -20.58 19.35
N SER A 271 -6.80 -20.64 19.29
CA SER A 271 -5.92 -20.64 20.46
C SER A 271 -5.62 -19.23 20.97
N SER A 272 -5.67 -18.24 20.07
CA SER A 272 -5.54 -16.81 20.32
C SER A 272 -6.39 -16.02 19.31
N ALA A 273 -6.34 -14.70 19.39
CA ALA A 273 -6.89 -13.81 18.37
C ALA A 273 -6.11 -13.91 17.05
N HIS A 274 -4.84 -14.33 17.08
CA HIS A 274 -4.01 -14.50 15.89
C HIS A 274 -3.73 -13.19 15.13
N ASP A 275 -3.57 -12.09 15.87
CA ASP A 275 -3.18 -10.76 15.39
C ASP A 275 -1.88 -10.77 14.54
N GLU A 276 -1.12 -11.87 14.53
CA GLU A 276 0.03 -12.06 13.65
C GLU A 276 -0.32 -12.51 12.21
N PHE A 277 -1.59 -12.77 11.89
CA PHE A 277 -2.02 -13.27 10.59
C PHE A 277 -2.11 -12.15 9.56
N VAL A 278 -1.35 -12.27 8.48
CA VAL A 278 -1.25 -11.25 7.45
C VAL A 278 -2.59 -11.08 6.72
N ALA A 279 -3.07 -9.84 6.63
CA ALA A 279 -4.28 -9.48 5.91
C ALA A 279 -4.38 -10.10 4.51
N GLY A 280 -5.50 -10.81 4.24
CA GLY A 280 -5.77 -11.44 2.95
C GLY A 280 -5.11 -12.81 2.74
N GLN A 281 -4.29 -13.28 3.68
CA GLN A 281 -3.74 -14.64 3.66
C GLN A 281 -4.65 -15.63 4.36
N HIS A 282 -4.63 -16.88 3.87
CA HIS A 282 -5.43 -17.98 4.42
C HIS A 282 -4.56 -18.95 5.22
N TYR A 283 -5.02 -19.27 6.43
CA TYR A 283 -4.36 -20.17 7.37
C TYR A 283 -5.30 -21.36 7.63
N THR A 284 -4.97 -22.50 7.04
CA THR A 284 -5.86 -23.67 7.02
C THR A 284 -5.42 -24.78 7.97
N GLU A 285 -6.39 -25.41 8.63
CA GLU A 285 -6.22 -26.65 9.40
C GLU A 285 -7.19 -27.71 8.91
N ASN A 286 -6.80 -28.98 8.97
CA ASN A 286 -7.67 -30.10 8.63
C ASN A 286 -7.61 -31.15 9.74
N PHE A 287 -8.75 -31.40 10.38
CA PHE A 287 -8.90 -32.37 11.45
C PHE A 287 -9.44 -33.67 10.88
N ASP A 288 -8.68 -34.75 11.05
CA ASP A 288 -9.11 -36.11 10.71
C ASP A 288 -10.16 -36.59 11.72
N VAL A 289 -11.28 -37.11 11.22
CA VAL A 289 -12.40 -37.61 12.01
C VAL A 289 -12.68 -39.04 11.57
N VAL A 290 -12.87 -39.94 12.54
CA VAL A 290 -13.02 -41.38 12.28
C VAL A 290 -14.36 -41.85 12.84
N SER A 291 -15.09 -42.67 12.09
CA SER A 291 -16.25 -43.42 12.55
C SER A 291 -15.85 -44.60 13.46
N ALA A 292 -16.84 -45.22 14.11
CA ALA A 292 -16.60 -46.33 15.04
C ALA A 292 -15.99 -47.58 14.36
N ASP A 293 -16.28 -47.80 13.07
CA ASP A 293 -15.76 -48.89 12.23
C ASP A 293 -14.36 -48.58 11.63
N GLY A 294 -13.87 -47.35 11.76
CA GLY A 294 -12.57 -46.92 11.24
C GLY A 294 -12.62 -46.15 9.92
N THR A 295 -13.80 -45.84 9.37
CA THR A 295 -13.92 -45.00 8.17
C THR A 295 -13.56 -43.54 8.45
N HIS A 296 -12.72 -42.94 7.60
CA HIS A 296 -12.17 -41.58 7.79
C HIS A 296 -12.95 -40.51 7.01
N THR A 297 -13.06 -39.31 7.60
CA THR A 297 -13.52 -38.06 6.99
C THR A 297 -12.74 -36.89 7.61
N SER A 298 -13.05 -35.64 7.24
CA SER A 298 -12.38 -34.49 7.84
C SER A 298 -13.26 -33.26 8.03
N VAL A 299 -12.79 -32.39 8.91
CA VAL A 299 -13.29 -31.01 9.06
C VAL A 299 -12.14 -30.06 8.75
N ALA A 300 -12.32 -29.23 7.73
CA ALA A 300 -11.37 -28.18 7.36
C ALA A 300 -11.79 -26.83 7.96
N ILE A 301 -10.83 -26.14 8.58
CA ILE A 301 -10.98 -24.77 9.08
C ILE A 301 -10.05 -23.88 8.28
N ASP A 302 -10.59 -22.81 7.73
CA ASP A 302 -9.87 -21.82 6.94
C ASP A 302 -10.00 -20.44 7.61
N ILE A 303 -8.88 -19.90 8.10
CA ILE A 303 -8.85 -18.61 8.81
C ILE A 303 -8.25 -17.58 7.88
N LEU A 304 -9.05 -16.58 7.48
CA LEU A 304 -8.59 -15.43 6.71
C LEU A 304 -8.00 -14.38 7.65
N GLY A 305 -6.71 -14.07 7.52
CA GLY A 305 -6.06 -12.98 8.24
C GLY A 305 -6.69 -11.63 7.90
N THR A 306 -6.89 -10.77 8.90
CA THR A 306 -7.32 -9.38 8.70
C THR A 306 -6.18 -8.43 9.02
N ASN A 307 -6.44 -7.12 9.02
CA ASN A 307 -5.40 -6.12 9.25
C ASN A 307 -5.54 -5.56 10.66
N ASP A 308 -4.54 -5.76 11.49
CA ASP A 308 -4.39 -5.13 12.79
C ASP A 308 -3.78 -3.73 12.64
N PRO A 309 -4.48 -2.65 13.07
CA PRO A 309 -3.96 -1.30 12.92
C PRO A 309 -2.61 -1.10 13.63
N ALA A 310 -1.63 -0.56 12.90
CA ALA A 310 -0.34 -0.18 13.46
C ALA A 310 -0.46 0.74 14.70
N VAL A 311 0.40 0.54 15.68
CA VAL A 311 0.56 1.48 16.81
C VAL A 311 1.62 2.51 16.45
N LEU A 312 1.18 3.76 16.28
CA LEU A 312 2.02 4.87 15.83
C LEU A 312 2.21 5.91 16.94
N SER A 313 3.41 6.47 17.07
CA SER A 313 3.60 7.72 17.83
C SER A 313 3.16 8.93 17.02
N SER A 314 2.91 10.05 17.69
CA SER A 314 2.74 11.38 17.07
C SER A 314 3.79 12.37 17.58
N ALA A 315 3.96 13.49 16.89
CA ALA A 315 4.84 14.56 17.32
C ALA A 315 4.16 15.93 17.25
N SER A 316 4.47 16.79 18.21
CA SER A 316 4.11 18.21 18.18
C SER A 316 5.35 19.03 18.54
N VAL A 317 5.75 19.95 17.68
CA VAL A 317 6.96 20.76 17.85
C VAL A 317 6.60 22.23 17.78
N ASN A 318 6.95 22.95 18.84
CA ASN A 318 6.83 24.39 18.91
C ASN A 318 8.13 25.03 18.40
N LEU A 319 8.01 25.90 17.42
CA LEU A 319 9.07 26.73 16.88
C LEU A 319 8.77 28.19 17.20
N THR A 320 9.81 29.01 17.17
CA THR A 320 9.69 30.45 17.32
C THR A 320 10.31 31.06 16.08
N GLU A 321 9.59 31.99 15.46
CA GLU A 321 10.07 32.78 14.34
C GLU A 321 11.49 33.30 14.56
N GLY A 322 12.24 33.41 13.47
CA GLY A 322 13.54 34.03 13.50
C GLY A 322 14.01 34.37 12.10
N ASN A 323 15.09 35.14 12.03
CA ASN A 323 15.51 35.89 10.84
C ASN A 323 15.98 35.04 9.63
N THR A 324 15.88 33.71 9.68
CA THR A 324 16.21 32.82 8.56
C THR A 324 15.31 31.58 8.55
N ALA A 325 14.98 31.06 7.37
CA ALA A 325 14.20 29.81 7.23
C ALA A 325 14.83 28.61 7.98
N ALA A 326 16.16 28.56 8.07
CA ALA A 326 16.86 27.51 8.81
C ALA A 326 16.62 27.57 10.33
N ALA A 327 16.33 28.76 10.88
CA ALA A 327 16.07 28.94 12.31
C ALA A 327 14.70 28.36 12.74
N ILE A 328 13.77 28.24 11.80
CA ILE A 328 12.44 27.64 12.00
C ILE A 328 12.27 26.31 11.23
N SER A 329 13.38 25.61 11.04
CA SER A 329 13.39 24.25 10.52
C SER A 329 13.67 23.26 11.66
N THR A 330 13.09 22.06 11.61
CA THR A 330 13.23 21.05 12.66
C THR A 330 13.14 19.63 12.10
N SER A 331 13.47 18.65 12.92
CA SER A 331 13.44 17.24 12.55
C SER A 331 13.15 16.37 13.76
N GLY A 332 12.65 15.17 13.52
CA GLY A 332 12.40 14.19 14.57
C GLY A 332 12.26 12.78 14.00
N THR A 333 11.75 11.88 14.83
CA THR A 333 11.50 10.49 14.42
C THR A 333 10.20 10.01 15.07
N LEU A 334 9.30 9.43 14.28
CA LEU A 334 8.14 8.71 14.77
C LEU A 334 8.49 7.23 14.93
N THR A 335 7.90 6.58 15.93
CA THR A 335 7.97 5.13 16.15
C THR A 335 6.71 4.46 15.62
N ILE A 336 6.88 3.25 15.09
CA ILE A 336 5.82 2.38 14.59
C ILE A 336 6.06 0.97 15.13
N SER A 337 4.98 0.31 15.56
CA SER A 337 4.97 -1.12 15.84
C SER A 337 3.69 -1.72 15.28
N ASP A 338 3.82 -2.89 14.69
CA ASP A 338 2.77 -3.58 13.95
C ASP A 338 3.05 -5.07 14.01
N VAL A 339 1.99 -5.87 14.13
CA VAL A 339 2.02 -7.32 14.40
C VAL A 339 1.87 -8.16 13.14
N ASP A 340 1.19 -7.65 12.11
CA ASP A 340 0.89 -8.37 10.87
C ASP A 340 1.50 -7.71 9.61
N SER A 341 1.91 -6.44 9.73
CA SER A 341 2.35 -5.63 8.60
C SER A 341 3.78 -5.09 8.78
N PRO A 342 4.48 -4.74 7.68
CA PRO A 342 5.81 -4.14 7.78
C PRO A 342 5.78 -2.83 8.57
N GLN A 343 6.62 -2.74 9.61
CA GLN A 343 6.76 -1.56 10.50
C GLN A 343 7.45 -0.38 9.79
N THR A 344 6.76 0.19 8.80
CA THR A 344 7.26 1.28 7.95
C THR A 344 6.18 2.31 7.69
N PHE A 345 6.61 3.56 7.50
CA PHE A 345 5.75 4.65 7.05
C PHE A 345 5.73 4.76 5.53
N VAL A 346 4.63 5.27 4.98
CA VAL A 346 4.58 5.73 3.59
C VAL A 346 5.46 6.97 3.47
N ALA A 347 6.57 6.85 2.73
CA ALA A 347 7.51 7.95 2.58
C ALA A 347 6.86 9.14 1.87
N GLN A 348 7.01 10.33 2.45
CA GLN A 348 6.56 11.59 1.87
C GLN A 348 7.78 12.46 1.59
N ALA A 349 7.96 12.88 0.34
CA ALA A 349 9.09 13.69 -0.07
C ALA A 349 8.62 15.13 -0.34
N GLY A 350 8.79 16.02 0.64
CA GLY A 350 8.55 17.44 0.47
C GLY A 350 7.07 17.80 0.30
N THR A 351 6.19 17.23 1.13
CA THR A 351 4.80 17.65 1.27
C THR A 351 4.75 19.14 1.58
N VAL A 352 4.29 19.95 0.63
CA VAL A 352 4.20 21.40 0.76
C VAL A 352 3.06 21.76 1.70
N GLY A 353 3.39 22.41 2.80
CA GLY A 353 2.45 23.05 3.71
C GLY A 353 2.25 24.53 3.37
N SER A 354 1.55 25.24 4.25
CA SER A 354 1.31 26.68 4.18
C SER A 354 2.56 27.51 4.48
N TYR A 355 3.42 27.06 5.40
CA TYR A 355 4.60 27.81 5.88
C TYR A 355 5.91 27.04 5.67
N GLY A 356 5.86 25.77 5.32
CA GLY A 356 7.06 25.00 5.05
C GLY A 356 6.83 23.75 4.22
N THR A 357 7.85 22.90 4.19
CA THR A 357 7.82 21.61 3.51
C THR A 357 8.16 20.52 4.51
N PHE A 358 7.33 19.48 4.54
CA PHE A 358 7.48 18.32 5.40
C PHE A 358 7.96 17.12 4.59
N ALA A 359 8.86 16.32 5.15
CA ALA A 359 9.25 15.05 4.57
C ALA A 359 9.38 14.00 5.68
N ILE A 360 9.03 12.75 5.39
CA ILE A 360 9.27 11.60 6.27
C ILE A 360 9.71 10.40 5.43
N ASN A 361 10.70 9.66 5.92
CA ASN A 361 11.14 8.43 5.28
C ASN A 361 10.42 7.20 5.87
N ALA A 362 10.63 6.03 5.25
CA ALA A 362 9.97 4.79 5.68
C ALA A 362 10.32 4.36 7.11
N ALA A 363 11.45 4.81 7.68
CA ALA A 363 11.86 4.53 9.05
C ALA A 363 11.30 5.52 10.08
N GLY A 364 10.47 6.48 9.65
CA GLY A 364 9.82 7.45 10.53
C GLY A 364 10.64 8.70 10.81
N ALA A 365 11.85 8.83 10.26
CA ALA A 365 12.64 10.06 10.40
C ALA A 365 12.04 11.15 9.51
N TRP A 366 11.66 12.26 10.13
CA TRP A 366 10.98 13.37 9.46
C TRP A 366 11.73 14.68 9.62
N THR A 367 11.52 15.57 8.65
CA THR A 367 12.07 16.92 8.61
C THR A 367 10.98 17.90 8.21
N TYR A 368 10.98 19.07 8.84
CA TYR A 368 10.21 20.23 8.43
C TYR A 368 11.18 21.36 8.10
N THR A 369 11.05 21.93 6.91
CA THR A 369 11.86 23.08 6.46
C THR A 369 10.93 24.23 6.11
N ALA A 370 11.05 25.36 6.82
CA ALA A 370 10.27 26.55 6.55
C ALA A 370 10.58 27.13 5.16
N SER A 371 9.59 27.78 4.54
CA SER A 371 9.69 28.34 3.20
C SER A 371 10.45 29.68 3.16
N SER A 372 10.40 30.44 4.26
CA SER A 372 11.14 31.67 4.51
C SER A 372 11.44 31.82 6.00
N ALA A 373 12.02 32.94 6.41
CA ALA A 373 12.13 33.33 7.82
C ALA A 373 10.76 33.60 8.47
N HIS A 374 9.77 33.94 7.63
CA HIS A 374 8.41 34.27 8.02
C HIS A 374 8.25 35.57 8.83
N ASP A 375 9.19 36.53 8.69
CA ASP A 375 9.21 37.90 9.25
C ASP A 375 7.90 38.73 9.08
N GLU A 376 6.89 38.18 8.41
CA GLU A 376 5.53 38.70 8.37
C GLU A 376 4.61 38.21 9.50
N PHE A 377 5.06 37.29 10.37
CA PHE A 377 4.24 36.71 11.42
C PHE A 377 4.00 37.69 12.56
N VAL A 378 2.75 37.76 13.03
CA VAL A 378 2.38 38.73 14.06
C VAL A 378 2.89 38.25 15.42
N ALA A 379 3.64 39.11 16.10
CA ALA A 379 4.13 38.87 17.45
C ALA A 379 3.04 38.32 18.40
N GLY A 380 3.31 37.16 19.01
CA GLY A 380 2.41 36.49 19.96
C GLY A 380 1.33 35.62 19.32
N GLN A 381 1.24 35.56 17.98
CA GLN A 381 0.31 34.66 17.28
C GLN A 381 0.98 33.34 16.93
N HIS A 382 0.18 32.27 16.94
CA HIS A 382 0.59 30.92 16.61
C HIS A 382 0.11 30.52 15.21
N TYR A 383 1.02 29.97 14.41
CA TYR A 383 0.80 29.53 13.04
C TYR A 383 1.05 28.03 12.99
N THR A 384 -0.01 27.25 12.88
CA THR A 384 0.05 25.79 12.98
C THR A 384 -0.10 25.10 11.63
N GLU A 385 0.64 24.00 11.47
CA GLU A 385 0.53 23.06 10.37
C GLU A 385 0.45 21.64 10.94
N ASN A 386 -0.40 20.80 10.37
CA ASN A 386 -0.51 19.40 10.78
C ASN A 386 -0.37 18.52 9.54
N PHE A 387 0.68 17.71 9.52
CA PHE A 387 0.98 16.77 8.44
C PHE A 387 0.46 15.39 8.82
N ASP A 388 -0.45 14.86 8.01
CA ASP A 388 -0.95 13.48 8.11
C ASP A 388 0.14 12.52 7.66
N VAL A 389 0.43 11.52 8.50
CA VAL A 389 1.45 10.51 8.27
C VAL A 389 0.79 9.15 8.35
N VAL A 390 1.07 8.29 7.37
CA VAL A 390 0.39 7.00 7.21
C VAL A 390 1.43 5.88 7.26
N SER A 391 1.13 4.80 7.96
CA SER A 391 1.89 3.55 7.90
C SER A 391 1.59 2.73 6.65
N ALA A 392 2.39 1.70 6.38
CA ALA A 392 2.25 0.87 5.19
C ALA A 392 0.91 0.11 5.11
N ASP A 393 0.30 -0.20 6.25
CA ASP A 393 -1.01 -0.85 6.42
C ASP A 393 -2.20 0.14 6.28
N GLY A 394 -1.92 1.45 6.23
CA GLY A 394 -2.94 2.50 6.13
C GLY A 394 -3.34 3.14 7.47
N THR A 395 -2.70 2.81 8.59
CA THR A 395 -2.98 3.47 9.87
C THR A 395 -2.42 4.90 9.90
N HIS A 396 -3.18 5.86 10.44
CA HIS A 396 -2.88 7.29 10.40
C HIS A 396 -2.36 7.85 11.75
N THR A 397 -1.41 8.77 11.69
CA THR A 397 -0.91 9.62 12.79
C THR A 397 -0.59 11.02 12.25
N SER A 398 -0.07 11.93 13.08
CA SER A 398 0.32 13.25 12.60
C SER A 398 1.58 13.84 13.24
N VAL A 399 2.18 14.78 12.50
CA VAL A 399 3.20 15.72 13.00
C VAL A 399 2.63 17.13 12.95
N ALA A 400 2.48 17.75 14.12
CA ALA A 400 2.07 19.14 14.26
C ALA A 400 3.28 20.05 14.42
N ILE A 401 3.34 21.12 13.65
CA ILE A 401 4.31 22.21 13.76
C ILE A 401 3.54 23.45 14.21
N ASP A 402 4.01 24.09 15.27
CA ASP A 402 3.42 25.31 15.82
C ASP A 402 4.46 26.42 15.87
N ILE A 403 4.33 27.44 15.02
CA ILE A 403 5.30 28.53 14.90
C ILE A 403 4.74 29.76 15.62
N LEU A 404 5.44 30.22 16.66
CA LEU A 404 5.13 31.46 17.37
C LEU A 404 5.78 32.65 16.66
N GLY A 405 4.96 33.61 16.21
CA GLY A 405 5.42 34.90 15.72
C GLY A 405 6.06 35.75 16.83
N THR A 406 7.11 36.48 16.48
CA THR A 406 7.89 37.37 17.33
C THR A 406 7.78 38.81 16.83
N ALA A 407 8.31 39.75 17.61
CA ALA A 407 8.33 41.15 17.18
C ALA A 407 9.61 41.40 16.39
N ASP A 408 9.48 41.69 15.10
CA ASP A 408 10.60 42.11 14.27
C ASP A 408 11.02 43.53 14.60
N ALA A 409 12.33 43.77 14.63
CA ALA A 409 12.86 45.12 14.68
C ALA A 409 12.64 45.80 13.33
N PRO A 410 12.26 47.09 13.27
CA PRO A 410 12.11 47.79 11.99
C PRO A 410 13.46 47.80 11.23
N PRO A 411 13.44 47.67 9.89
CA PRO A 411 14.65 47.78 9.08
C PRO A 411 15.28 49.19 9.19
N ARG A 412 16.61 49.27 9.32
CA ARG A 412 17.39 50.53 9.44
C ARG A 412 17.92 51.00 8.08
N PHE A 413 18.04 52.31 7.88
CA PHE A 413 18.70 52.92 6.71
C PHE A 413 19.97 53.71 7.13
N SER A 414 20.90 53.94 6.20
CA SER A 414 22.06 54.82 6.44
C SER A 414 21.71 56.27 6.05
N PRO A 415 22.24 57.30 6.73
CA PRO A 415 22.13 58.68 6.26
C PRO A 415 22.63 58.79 4.82
N THR A 416 21.90 59.52 3.98
CA THR A 416 22.18 59.56 2.54
C THR A 416 22.98 60.78 2.11
N ASP A 417 23.00 61.84 2.92
CA ASP A 417 23.54 63.16 2.55
C ASP A 417 23.76 64.05 3.79
N ILE A 418 24.74 64.96 3.75
CA ILE A 418 24.97 66.07 4.69
C ILE A 418 24.95 67.37 3.90
N GLN A 419 23.93 68.19 4.10
CA GLN A 419 23.86 69.49 3.43
C GLN A 419 24.60 70.57 4.23
N LEU A 420 25.31 71.45 3.51
CA LEU A 420 25.92 72.66 4.05
C LEU A 420 25.22 73.89 3.48
N THR A 421 24.37 74.55 4.27
CA THR A 421 23.71 75.79 3.86
C THR A 421 24.49 77.00 4.39
N PRO A 422 25.10 77.85 3.54
CA PRO A 422 25.80 79.05 3.99
C PRO A 422 24.84 80.05 4.62
N SER A 423 25.28 80.72 5.69
CA SER A 423 24.58 81.90 6.20
C SER A 423 24.85 83.05 5.24
N THR A 424 23.91 83.33 4.34
CA THR A 424 24.10 84.27 3.23
C THR A 424 24.56 85.65 3.72
N THR A 425 25.70 86.11 3.19
CA THR A 425 26.13 87.50 3.26
C THR A 425 26.34 87.99 1.83
N THR A 426 25.41 88.80 1.36
CA THR A 426 25.23 89.17 -0.06
C THR A 426 25.84 90.53 -0.42
N GLY A 427 26.73 91.05 0.42
CA GLY A 427 27.42 92.31 0.18
C GLY A 427 28.83 92.09 -0.37
N ASP A 428 29.32 93.08 -1.13
CA ASP A 428 30.72 93.21 -1.53
C ASP A 428 31.62 93.13 -0.28
N VAL A 429 32.18 91.95 -0.01
CA VAL A 429 32.97 91.71 1.20
C VAL A 429 34.38 92.25 1.00
N SER A 430 34.80 93.23 1.80
CA SER A 430 36.17 93.78 1.74
C SER A 430 37.23 92.68 1.96
N PHE A 431 37.92 92.27 0.88
CA PHE A 431 38.79 91.08 0.76
C PHE A 431 40.18 91.16 1.40
N SER A 432 40.27 91.66 2.64
CA SER A 432 41.45 91.41 3.48
C SER A 432 41.26 90.23 4.44
N SER A 433 40.01 89.86 4.77
CA SER A 433 39.62 88.66 5.52
C SER A 433 38.08 88.57 5.63
N PHE A 434 37.46 87.46 5.23
CA PHE A 434 36.02 87.20 5.46
C PHE A 434 35.81 85.90 6.26
N GLN A 435 34.83 85.89 7.17
CA GLN A 435 34.47 84.74 7.98
C GLN A 435 33.30 83.99 7.33
N PHE A 436 33.49 82.71 7.08
CA PHE A 436 32.45 81.82 6.60
C PHE A 436 31.67 81.27 7.80
N THR A 437 30.34 81.24 7.71
CA THR A 437 29.50 80.45 8.60
C THR A 437 28.39 79.77 7.80
N GLY A 438 28.11 78.51 8.08
CA GLY A 438 27.03 77.74 7.47
C GLY A 438 26.40 76.77 8.47
N THR A 439 25.19 76.30 8.18
CA THR A 439 24.48 75.30 8.97
C THR A 439 24.54 73.95 8.28
N LEU A 440 24.83 72.91 9.05
CA LEU A 440 24.88 71.52 8.64
C LEU A 440 23.57 70.82 9.00
N SER A 441 23.00 70.11 8.03
CA SER A 441 21.89 69.16 8.23
C SER A 441 22.27 67.81 7.64
N ALA A 442 21.60 66.74 8.06
CA ALA A 442 21.77 65.41 7.47
C ALA A 442 20.38 64.84 7.22
N THR A 443 20.21 64.19 6.08
CA THR A 443 18.95 63.56 5.69
C THR A 443 19.03 62.07 5.96
N ASP A 444 18.11 61.57 6.78
CA ASP A 444 18.00 60.16 7.15
C ASP A 444 16.52 59.75 7.18
N PRO A 445 16.14 58.62 6.56
CA PRO A 445 14.80 58.06 6.67
C PRO A 445 14.38 57.72 8.10
N ASP A 446 15.35 57.43 8.98
CA ASP A 446 15.12 57.04 10.38
C ASP A 446 15.05 58.26 11.31
N PRO A 447 14.10 58.30 12.27
CA PRO A 447 13.99 59.40 13.23
C PRO A 447 15.21 59.44 14.16
N GLY A 448 15.95 60.56 14.18
CA GLY A 448 17.12 60.74 15.02
C GLY A 448 17.67 62.16 15.00
N SER A 449 18.61 62.48 15.90
CA SER A 449 19.36 63.73 15.88
C SER A 449 20.80 63.45 15.46
N PHE A 450 21.52 64.44 14.93
CA PHE A 450 22.89 64.26 14.42
C PHE A 450 23.89 65.12 15.20
N VAL A 451 25.06 64.54 15.47
CA VAL A 451 26.24 65.27 15.91
C VAL A 451 27.22 65.35 14.74
N TYR A 452 27.67 66.56 14.42
CA TYR A 452 28.61 66.82 13.35
C TYR A 452 30.02 66.99 13.90
N SER A 453 31.01 66.48 13.18
CA SER A 453 32.42 66.67 13.49
C SER A 453 33.26 66.80 12.22
N ILE A 454 34.34 67.59 12.29
CA ILE A 454 35.29 67.69 11.17
C ILE A 454 36.25 66.50 11.27
N THR A 455 36.24 65.64 10.26
CA THR A 455 37.19 64.50 10.17
C THR A 455 38.46 64.90 9.44
N SER A 456 38.39 65.83 8.48
CA SER A 456 39.55 66.36 7.78
C SER A 456 39.33 67.80 7.31
N GLN A 457 40.40 68.60 7.20
CA GLN A 457 40.36 69.91 6.57
C GLN A 457 41.71 70.25 5.93
N SER A 458 41.71 70.97 4.81
CA SER A 458 42.93 71.35 4.07
C SER A 458 43.86 72.26 4.88
N ASP A 459 43.29 73.06 5.79
CA ASP A 459 44.00 73.99 6.67
C ASP A 459 43.61 73.74 8.13
N PRO A 460 44.39 72.94 8.87
CA PRO A 460 44.04 72.55 10.23
C PRO A 460 43.75 73.73 11.17
N GLY A 461 42.57 73.71 11.81
CA GLY A 461 42.14 74.74 12.77
C GLY A 461 41.54 75.98 12.15
N LEU A 462 41.45 76.06 10.81
CA LEU A 462 40.75 77.15 10.14
C LEU A 462 39.24 77.02 10.30
N PHE A 463 38.68 75.81 10.25
CA PHE A 463 37.26 75.56 10.44
C PHE A 463 36.98 74.86 11.77
N SER A 464 35.82 75.16 12.35
CA SER A 464 35.30 74.54 13.56
C SER A 464 33.79 74.33 13.47
N ILE A 465 33.28 73.28 14.11
CA ILE A 465 31.85 73.00 14.23
C ILE A 465 31.40 73.23 15.68
N SER A 466 30.32 73.98 15.86
CA SER A 466 29.62 74.13 17.14
C SER A 466 28.14 73.84 16.95
N GLY A 467 27.66 72.73 17.52
CA GLY A 467 26.30 72.23 17.25
C GLY A 467 26.19 71.77 15.80
N SER A 468 25.31 72.43 15.03
CA SER A 468 25.18 72.25 13.57
C SER A 468 25.88 73.36 12.78
N THR A 469 26.55 74.32 13.41
CA THR A 469 27.14 75.45 12.66
C THR A 469 28.61 75.17 12.34
N LEU A 470 28.97 75.20 11.05
CA LEU A 470 30.34 75.21 10.55
C LEU A 470 30.81 76.66 10.39
N SER A 471 31.89 77.05 11.05
CA SER A 471 32.46 78.41 10.97
C SER A 471 33.94 78.38 10.65
N SER A 472 34.41 79.32 9.84
CA SER A 472 35.84 79.61 9.71
C SER A 472 36.32 80.52 10.86
N SER A 473 37.62 80.47 11.14
CA SER A 473 38.25 81.20 12.23
C SER A 473 38.16 82.71 12.02
N VAL A 474 38.39 83.47 13.10
CA VAL A 474 38.36 84.95 13.03
C VAL A 474 39.36 85.56 12.04
N ALA A 475 40.42 84.83 11.66
CA ALA A 475 41.39 85.27 10.65
C ALA A 475 40.82 85.22 9.21
N GLY A 476 39.70 84.52 9.01
CA GLY A 476 38.97 84.45 7.75
C GLY A 476 39.63 83.60 6.66
N LEU A 477 38.97 83.55 5.50
CA LEU A 477 39.46 82.88 4.29
C LEU A 477 40.33 83.85 3.48
N SER A 478 41.45 83.35 2.95
CA SER A 478 42.31 84.07 1.98
C SER A 478 41.78 83.91 0.55
N PRO A 479 41.88 84.95 -0.31
CA PRO A 479 41.51 84.90 -1.73
C PRO A 479 42.33 83.87 -2.55
N SER A 480 41.82 83.53 -3.74
CA SER A 480 42.42 82.63 -4.73
C SER A 480 42.80 81.26 -4.17
N LYS A 481 42.00 80.73 -3.23
CA LYS A 481 42.27 79.46 -2.55
C LYS A 481 41.01 78.61 -2.42
N ALA A 482 41.19 77.31 -2.60
CA ALA A 482 40.19 76.28 -2.29
C ALA A 482 40.49 75.65 -0.93
N TYR A 483 39.46 75.55 -0.10
CA TYR A 483 39.51 74.90 1.21
C TYR A 483 38.63 73.66 1.16
N SER A 484 39.15 72.50 1.52
CA SER A 484 38.35 71.26 1.60
C SER A 484 38.09 70.91 3.06
N ILE A 485 36.86 70.54 3.40
CA ILE A 485 36.42 70.17 4.75
C ILE A 485 35.61 68.89 4.66
N THR A 486 36.09 67.80 5.26
CA THR A 486 35.31 66.58 5.43
C THR A 486 34.58 66.61 6.76
N VAL A 487 33.26 66.52 6.73
CA VAL A 487 32.38 66.49 7.89
C VAL A 487 31.75 65.11 8.02
N GLN A 488 31.73 64.59 9.24
CA GLN A 488 30.99 63.38 9.57
C GLN A 488 29.74 63.71 10.38
N ALA A 489 28.60 63.22 9.94
CA ALA A 489 27.38 63.14 10.72
C ALA A 489 27.34 61.79 11.44
N THR A 490 27.23 61.82 12.76
CA THR A 490 26.98 60.64 13.60
C THR A 490 25.58 60.73 14.16
N GLN A 491 24.74 59.76 13.83
CA GLN A 491 23.39 59.66 14.38
C GLN A 491 23.45 59.40 15.90
N ILE A 492 22.70 60.18 16.68
CA ILE A 492 22.56 60.05 18.14
C ILE A 492 21.09 59.91 18.54
N GLY A 493 20.80 58.91 19.39
CA GLY A 493 19.44 58.46 19.75
C GLY A 493 19.29 56.94 19.57
N ASP A 494 18.34 56.32 20.30
CA ASP A 494 17.91 54.90 20.20
C ASP A 494 16.93 54.75 19.01
N PRO A 495 16.93 53.70 18.13
CA PRO A 495 17.25 52.26 18.19
C PRO A 495 18.57 51.64 18.69
N SER A 496 18.55 50.60 19.52
CA SER A 496 19.75 49.85 19.93
C SER A 496 20.52 49.27 18.72
N GLY A 497 21.82 49.56 18.64
CA GLY A 497 22.74 49.08 17.59
C GLY A 497 24.00 49.94 17.51
N ALA A 498 24.95 49.59 16.62
CA ALA A 498 26.09 50.47 16.33
C ALA A 498 25.63 51.74 15.59
N ALA A 499 26.18 52.91 15.93
CA ALA A 499 25.86 54.18 15.28
C ALA A 499 26.30 54.17 13.81
N TYR A 500 25.43 54.60 12.89
CA TYR A 500 25.82 54.83 11.50
C TYR A 500 26.50 56.19 11.38
N GLN A 501 27.54 56.24 10.54
CA GLN A 501 28.34 57.42 10.26
C GLN A 501 28.35 57.63 8.75
N TYR A 502 28.02 58.84 8.31
CA TYR A 502 28.18 59.28 6.93
C TYR A 502 29.16 60.44 6.90
N SER A 503 29.96 60.58 5.84
CA SER A 503 30.94 61.66 5.72
C SER A 503 30.89 62.28 4.33
N GLU A 504 30.77 63.60 4.31
CA GLU A 504 30.75 64.43 3.11
C GLU A 504 32.00 65.29 3.08
N THR A 505 32.50 65.62 1.90
CA THR A 505 33.57 66.63 1.75
C THR A 505 33.04 67.81 0.98
N PHE A 506 33.02 68.96 1.63
CA PHE A 506 32.67 70.25 1.05
C PHE A 506 33.93 71.01 0.63
N GLN A 507 33.82 71.83 -0.39
CA GLN A 507 34.81 72.83 -0.75
C GLN A 507 34.27 74.24 -0.53
N VAL A 508 35.12 75.11 0.01
CA VAL A 508 34.90 76.55 -0.05
C VAL A 508 35.97 77.13 -0.96
N ILE A 509 35.58 77.62 -2.13
CA ILE A 509 36.50 78.14 -3.15
C ILE A 509 36.34 79.65 -3.24
N THR A 510 37.46 80.36 -3.17
CA THR A 510 37.49 81.82 -3.23
C THR A 510 38.30 82.28 -4.45
N GLY A 511 37.74 83.22 -5.21
CA GLY A 511 38.39 83.89 -6.33
C GLY A 511 39.42 84.93 -5.87
N SER A 512 40.00 85.61 -6.83
CA SER A 512 40.98 86.68 -6.69
C SER A 512 40.31 87.98 -6.20
N ASN A 513 41.11 88.96 -5.77
CA ASN A 513 40.61 90.28 -5.41
C ASN A 513 40.91 91.32 -6.50
N GLY A 514 39.94 92.18 -6.83
CA GLY A 514 40.03 93.20 -7.89
C GLY A 514 39.34 92.77 -9.19
N ASN A 515 39.35 93.57 -10.26
CA ASN A 515 38.58 93.32 -11.49
C ASN A 515 39.18 92.20 -12.41
N SER A 516 39.63 91.08 -11.86
CA SER A 516 40.24 89.97 -12.61
C SER A 516 39.23 88.85 -12.85
N SER A 517 39.06 88.40 -14.10
CA SER A 517 38.25 87.21 -14.39
C SER A 517 38.89 85.92 -13.87
N ASP A 518 38.16 85.17 -13.07
CA ASP A 518 38.54 83.86 -12.54
C ASP A 518 37.70 82.71 -13.15
N GLY A 519 38.26 81.51 -13.12
CA GLY A 519 37.57 80.26 -13.47
C GLY A 519 37.56 79.32 -12.27
N LEU A 520 36.41 79.24 -11.58
CA LEU A 520 36.24 78.45 -10.36
C LEU A 520 35.40 77.21 -10.66
N ASN A 521 35.80 76.07 -10.10
CA ASN A 521 35.12 74.79 -10.32
C ASN A 521 35.12 73.93 -9.05
N GLY A 522 33.93 73.53 -8.59
CA GLY A 522 33.75 72.48 -7.58
C GLY A 522 34.30 71.17 -8.11
N ALA A 523 35.12 70.45 -7.34
CA ALA A 523 35.87 69.32 -7.87
C ALA A 523 35.31 67.94 -7.46
N ASN A 524 34.38 67.88 -6.50
CA ASN A 524 34.16 66.65 -5.72
C ASN A 524 32.71 66.13 -5.62
N GLY A 525 31.72 66.72 -6.30
CA GLY A 525 30.37 66.15 -6.30
C GLY A 525 29.63 66.24 -4.96
N GLY A 526 30.07 67.13 -4.06
CA GLY A 526 29.42 67.40 -2.78
C GLY A 526 29.09 68.89 -2.70
N ASP A 527 28.27 69.27 -1.71
CA ASP A 527 27.69 70.62 -1.57
C ASP A 527 28.77 71.71 -1.34
N ASP A 528 29.23 72.33 -2.42
CA ASP A 528 30.34 73.27 -2.45
C ASP A 528 29.85 74.73 -2.32
N VAL A 529 30.74 75.62 -1.85
CA VAL A 529 30.47 77.07 -1.74
C VAL A 529 31.54 77.84 -2.50
N LEU A 530 31.14 78.58 -3.53
CA LEU A 530 32.07 79.25 -4.45
C LEU A 530 31.84 80.77 -4.46
N TYR A 531 32.93 81.54 -4.38
CA TYR A 531 32.92 83.00 -4.38
C TYR A 531 33.80 83.55 -5.52
N GLY A 532 33.20 84.20 -6.53
CA GLY A 532 33.88 84.85 -7.67
C GLY A 532 34.67 86.09 -7.25
N ASN A 533 34.01 86.99 -6.53
CA ASN A 533 34.51 88.25 -5.97
C ASN A 533 34.42 89.42 -6.96
N GLY A 534 35.53 89.82 -7.58
CA GLY A 534 35.52 90.92 -8.54
C GLY A 534 36.04 90.42 -9.87
N GLY A 535 35.39 90.83 -10.96
CA GLY A 535 35.79 90.35 -12.28
C GLY A 535 34.61 90.00 -13.15
N ALA A 536 34.88 89.30 -14.24
CA ALA A 536 33.84 88.64 -15.00
C ALA A 536 34.18 87.16 -14.91
N ASP A 537 33.57 86.47 -13.96
CA ASP A 537 33.99 85.17 -13.48
C ASP A 537 33.17 84.05 -14.13
N ILE A 538 33.77 82.87 -14.22
CA ILE A 538 33.05 81.64 -14.59
C ILE A 538 33.09 80.71 -13.38
N ILE A 539 31.93 80.42 -12.80
CA ILE A 539 31.78 79.62 -11.59
C ILE A 539 30.94 78.38 -11.93
N LEU A 540 31.50 77.20 -11.70
CA LEU A 540 30.86 75.91 -11.97
C LEU A 540 30.75 75.10 -10.66
N GLY A 541 29.53 74.75 -10.22
CA GLY A 541 29.28 73.92 -9.04
C GLY A 541 29.59 72.44 -9.29
N MET A 542 29.13 71.94 -10.44
CA MET A 542 29.20 70.55 -10.90
C MET A 542 28.10 69.65 -10.34
N ALA A 543 28.32 68.96 -9.24
CA ALA A 543 27.34 68.03 -8.69
C ALA A 543 27.30 68.21 -7.18
N GLY A 544 26.12 68.08 -6.57
CA GLY A 544 25.89 68.48 -5.18
C GLY A 544 24.94 69.67 -5.13
N ASN A 545 24.42 70.00 -3.95
CA ASN A 545 23.63 71.21 -3.74
C ASN A 545 24.58 72.37 -3.45
N ASP A 546 25.03 73.05 -4.49
CA ASP A 546 26.08 74.05 -4.42
C ASP A 546 25.52 75.45 -4.12
N THR A 547 26.35 76.32 -3.54
CA THR A 547 26.04 77.76 -3.39
C THR A 547 27.09 78.61 -4.08
N LEU A 548 26.70 79.31 -5.14
CA LEU A 548 27.57 80.09 -6.01
C LEU A 548 27.31 81.59 -5.84
N PHE A 549 28.37 82.37 -5.61
CA PHE A 549 28.33 83.82 -5.49
C PHE A 549 29.23 84.47 -6.54
N GLY A 550 28.66 85.15 -7.55
CA GLY A 550 29.39 85.93 -8.55
C GLY A 550 30.08 87.14 -7.93
N GLN A 551 29.28 87.94 -7.22
CA GLN A 551 29.66 89.19 -6.56
C GLN A 551 29.73 90.37 -7.54
N SER A 552 30.89 90.86 -7.97
CA SER A 552 30.96 92.10 -8.76
C SER A 552 31.55 91.89 -10.15
N GLY A 553 30.86 92.45 -11.14
CA GLY A 553 31.14 92.37 -12.58
C GLY A 553 30.25 91.33 -13.25
N ASN A 554 30.52 90.97 -14.51
CA ASN A 554 29.56 90.21 -15.32
C ASN A 554 29.92 88.72 -15.29
N ASP A 555 29.26 87.98 -14.42
CA ASP A 555 29.63 86.61 -14.09
C ASP A 555 28.79 85.59 -14.86
N THR A 556 29.33 84.37 -14.98
CA THR A 556 28.64 83.19 -15.51
C THR A 556 28.66 82.10 -14.45
N LEU A 557 27.53 81.86 -13.82
CA LEU A 557 27.35 80.84 -12.77
C LEU A 557 26.57 79.66 -13.36
N ASN A 558 27.05 78.45 -13.12
CA ASN A 558 26.37 77.21 -13.47
C ASN A 558 26.39 76.26 -12.26
N GLY A 559 25.21 75.96 -11.70
CA GLY A 559 25.03 75.06 -10.57
C GLY A 559 25.45 73.64 -10.95
N GLY A 560 24.68 72.99 -11.82
CA GLY A 560 25.00 71.67 -12.33
C GLY A 560 23.95 70.64 -11.93
N ASP A 561 24.34 69.49 -11.38
CA ASP A 561 23.40 68.48 -10.87
C ASP A 561 23.19 68.68 -9.35
N GLY A 562 21.97 68.96 -8.90
CA GLY A 562 21.67 69.21 -7.49
C GLY A 562 20.68 70.35 -7.33
N ASN A 563 20.27 70.65 -6.09
CA ASN A 563 19.42 71.80 -5.80
C ASN A 563 20.31 72.99 -5.45
N ASP A 564 20.69 73.78 -6.43
CA ASP A 564 21.72 74.80 -6.28
C ASP A 564 21.16 76.14 -5.82
N THR A 565 22.00 76.98 -5.21
CA THR A 565 21.70 78.38 -4.91
C THR A 565 22.67 79.31 -5.63
N LEU A 566 22.16 80.11 -6.57
CA LEU A 566 22.98 81.00 -7.40
C LEU A 566 22.70 82.46 -7.06
N VAL A 567 23.77 83.22 -6.83
CA VAL A 567 23.74 84.65 -6.50
C VAL A 567 24.69 85.39 -7.45
N GLY A 568 24.17 86.03 -8.50
CA GLY A 568 24.97 86.84 -9.43
C GLY A 568 25.57 88.08 -8.75
N ALA A 569 24.68 88.85 -8.11
CA ALA A 569 24.92 90.05 -7.30
C ALA A 569 25.02 91.38 -8.05
N ALA A 570 26.18 91.85 -8.50
CA ALA A 570 26.34 93.17 -9.12
C ALA A 570 26.98 93.05 -10.49
N GLY A 571 26.18 93.05 -11.54
CA GLY A 571 26.68 92.60 -12.83
C GLY A 571 25.61 92.55 -13.89
N ALA A 572 25.99 92.13 -15.09
CA ALA A 572 25.03 91.54 -16.02
C ALA A 572 25.35 90.05 -16.07
N ASP A 573 24.75 89.29 -15.16
CA ASP A 573 25.17 87.93 -14.88
C ASP A 573 24.38 86.91 -15.72
N THR A 574 25.02 85.79 -16.00
CA THR A 574 24.41 84.63 -16.66
C THR A 574 24.34 83.50 -15.65
N LEU A 575 23.12 83.11 -15.28
CA LEU A 575 22.86 82.08 -14.28
C LEU A 575 22.24 80.85 -14.95
N THR A 576 22.80 79.67 -14.69
CA THR A 576 22.31 78.37 -15.14
C THR A 576 22.13 77.51 -13.90
N GLY A 577 20.89 77.10 -13.60
CA GLY A 577 20.61 76.23 -12.45
C GLY A 577 21.14 74.83 -12.69
N GLY A 578 20.72 74.24 -13.82
CA GLY A 578 21.05 72.88 -14.20
C GLY A 578 19.92 71.90 -13.89
N ALA A 579 20.25 70.78 -13.27
CA ALA A 579 19.33 69.69 -12.97
C ALA A 579 19.06 69.61 -11.47
N GLY A 580 17.88 70.05 -11.06
CA GLY A 580 17.40 69.95 -9.69
C GLY A 580 16.41 71.07 -9.45
N ALA A 581 16.10 71.35 -8.19
CA ALA A 581 15.25 72.46 -7.78
C ALA A 581 16.13 73.63 -7.34
N ASP A 582 16.44 74.52 -8.28
CA ASP A 582 17.45 75.56 -8.08
C ASP A 582 16.84 76.86 -7.56
N THR A 583 17.62 77.62 -6.80
CA THR A 583 17.24 78.91 -6.23
C THR A 583 18.14 80.02 -6.75
N PHE A 584 17.58 80.93 -7.52
CA PHE A 584 18.25 82.14 -7.97
C PHE A 584 17.95 83.27 -7.00
N TYR A 585 18.91 83.59 -6.15
CA TYR A 585 18.72 84.48 -5.02
C TYR A 585 19.21 85.91 -5.32
N TYR A 586 18.31 86.88 -5.13
CA TYR A 586 18.58 88.30 -5.31
C TYR A 586 18.53 89.00 -3.95
N GLY A 587 19.70 89.49 -3.54
CA GLY A 587 19.96 90.18 -2.27
C GLY A 587 19.30 91.56 -2.12
N SER A 588 19.46 92.21 -0.96
CA SER A 588 19.01 93.60 -0.74
C SER A 588 19.85 94.66 -1.49
N ALA A 589 20.96 94.25 -2.11
CA ALA A 589 21.91 95.11 -2.82
C ALA A 589 21.71 95.10 -4.35
N VAL A 590 20.46 95.10 -4.83
CA VAL A 590 20.05 95.08 -6.26
C VAL A 590 20.38 96.36 -7.06
N SER A 591 21.59 96.88 -6.93
CA SER A 591 22.00 98.11 -7.64
C SER A 591 22.11 97.95 -9.17
N ASP A 592 22.07 96.73 -9.69
CA ASP A 592 22.20 96.39 -11.11
C ASP A 592 20.87 96.08 -11.82
N SER A 593 19.87 95.58 -11.11
CA SER A 593 18.57 95.20 -11.66
C SER A 593 17.64 96.40 -11.92
N ALA A 594 18.12 97.61 -11.63
CA ALA A 594 17.45 98.86 -11.96
C ALA A 594 17.45 99.11 -13.49
N PRO A 595 16.34 99.48 -14.13
CA PRO A 595 16.17 99.55 -15.59
C PRO A 595 17.11 100.49 -16.34
N GLY A 596 17.74 101.42 -15.62
CA GLY A 596 18.68 102.39 -16.14
C GLY A 596 20.14 101.93 -16.17
N SER A 597 20.48 100.78 -15.57
CA SER A 597 21.86 100.26 -15.52
C SER A 597 22.30 99.64 -16.86
N GLY A 598 21.36 98.99 -17.57
CA GLY A 598 21.64 98.18 -18.75
C GLY A 598 22.28 96.81 -18.45
N ASN A 599 22.42 96.45 -17.18
CA ASN A 599 23.08 95.23 -16.72
C ASN A 599 22.03 94.32 -16.05
N PHE A 600 21.24 93.60 -16.84
CA PHE A 600 20.22 92.70 -16.31
C PHE A 600 20.72 91.26 -16.30
N ASP A 601 20.49 90.58 -15.20
CA ASP A 601 20.82 89.16 -15.09
C ASP A 601 19.93 88.31 -15.99
N THR A 602 20.51 87.23 -16.48
CA THR A 602 19.89 86.27 -17.38
C THR A 602 19.94 84.87 -16.79
N ILE A 603 18.78 84.33 -16.43
CA ILE A 603 18.63 82.92 -16.09
C ILE A 603 18.37 82.14 -17.39
N THR A 604 19.16 81.10 -17.62
CA THR A 604 19.27 80.45 -18.94
C THR A 604 18.37 79.22 -19.11
N ASP A 605 17.93 78.61 -18.02
CA ASP A 605 17.25 77.30 -18.02
C ASP A 605 16.10 77.16 -17.02
N PHE A 606 15.57 78.29 -16.50
CA PHE A 606 14.52 78.30 -15.48
C PHE A 606 13.35 77.33 -15.76
N ALA A 607 13.14 76.39 -14.83
CA ALA A 607 12.11 75.36 -14.86
C ALA A 607 10.96 75.67 -13.88
N HIS A 608 9.79 76.01 -14.42
CA HIS A 608 8.58 76.26 -13.62
C HIS A 608 8.20 75.07 -12.72
N GLY A 609 7.80 75.36 -11.48
CA GLY A 609 7.35 74.38 -10.50
C GLY A 609 8.48 73.60 -9.83
N VAL A 610 9.71 73.79 -10.31
CA VAL A 610 10.93 73.16 -9.79
C VAL A 610 11.82 74.26 -9.22
N ASP A 611 12.24 75.21 -10.05
CA ASP A 611 13.12 76.31 -9.64
C ASP A 611 12.39 77.42 -8.89
N LYS A 612 13.17 78.26 -8.22
CA LYS A 612 12.72 79.40 -7.44
C LYS A 612 13.55 80.63 -7.75
N ILE A 613 12.88 81.77 -7.92
CA ILE A 613 13.51 83.08 -7.89
C ILE A 613 13.25 83.67 -6.51
N ASP A 614 14.29 83.78 -5.69
CA ASP A 614 14.18 84.32 -4.35
C ASP A 614 14.43 85.82 -4.36
N LEU A 615 13.36 86.57 -4.08
CA LEU A 615 13.31 88.02 -3.98
C LEU A 615 13.00 88.47 -2.54
N SER A 616 13.01 87.56 -1.56
CA SER A 616 12.62 87.80 -0.17
C SER A 616 13.40 88.92 0.53
N SER A 617 14.57 89.25 -0.01
CA SER A 617 15.44 90.29 0.55
C SER A 617 15.39 91.62 -0.19
N ILE A 618 14.62 91.74 -1.28
CA ILE A 618 14.38 92.99 -1.98
C ILE A 618 13.42 93.84 -1.15
N ASP A 619 13.98 94.66 -0.26
CA ASP A 619 13.24 95.61 0.56
C ASP A 619 13.05 96.95 -0.18
N ALA A 620 11.80 97.41 -0.21
CA ALA A 620 11.43 98.76 -0.60
C ALA A 620 12.08 99.76 0.36
N SER A 621 13.23 100.35 0.02
CA SER A 621 13.77 101.47 0.79
C SER A 621 12.85 102.71 0.68
N THR A 622 11.71 102.67 1.37
CA THR A 622 10.69 103.73 1.49
C THR A 622 10.57 104.24 2.93
N GLY A 623 11.39 103.73 3.86
CA GLY A 623 11.47 104.26 5.22
C GLY A 623 10.37 103.78 6.17
N THR A 624 9.68 102.68 5.87
CA THR A 624 8.84 101.93 6.83
C THR A 624 9.14 100.45 6.74
N ALA A 625 9.60 99.86 7.85
CA ALA A 625 9.91 98.43 7.95
C ALA A 625 8.63 97.58 8.04
N GLY A 626 8.54 96.51 7.24
CA GLY A 626 7.56 95.43 7.39
C GLY A 626 7.25 94.70 6.08
N ASP A 627 7.21 93.37 6.12
CA ASP A 627 6.89 92.44 5.01
C ASP A 627 5.74 92.97 4.13
N GLN A 628 6.04 93.36 2.89
CA GLN A 628 5.03 93.79 1.93
C GLN A 628 4.78 92.68 0.92
N ALA A 629 3.56 92.11 0.94
CA ALA A 629 3.14 91.11 -0.03
C ALA A 629 3.13 91.70 -1.45
N PHE A 630 3.92 91.16 -2.37
CA PHE A 630 3.84 91.48 -3.79
C PHE A 630 2.52 90.96 -4.39
N LEU A 631 1.79 91.82 -5.10
CA LEU A 631 0.70 91.41 -5.98
C LEU A 631 1.27 90.77 -7.25
N PHE A 632 0.95 89.51 -7.47
CA PHE A 632 1.35 88.80 -8.68
C PHE A 632 0.42 89.20 -9.86
N GLY A 633 0.94 90.02 -10.78
CA GLY A 633 0.15 90.78 -11.76
C GLY A 633 -0.01 90.14 -13.14
N GLY A 634 0.64 89.02 -13.43
CA GLY A 634 0.51 88.35 -14.74
C GLY A 634 1.28 89.01 -15.88
N GLN A 635 0.95 88.63 -17.13
CA GLN A 635 1.62 89.05 -18.38
C GLN A 635 1.46 90.55 -18.77
N SER A 636 1.05 91.44 -17.88
CA SER A 636 0.79 92.86 -18.20
C SER A 636 1.57 93.80 -17.29
N ALA A 637 2.13 94.88 -17.85
CA ALA A 637 2.87 95.88 -17.08
C ALA A 637 1.97 96.53 -16.03
N ALA A 638 2.23 96.24 -14.75
CA ALA A 638 1.51 96.85 -13.65
C ALA A 638 2.08 98.25 -13.40
N THR A 639 1.18 99.20 -13.16
CA THR A 639 1.49 100.58 -12.76
C THR A 639 1.16 100.80 -11.28
N VAL A 640 1.27 99.74 -10.46
CA VAL A 640 0.86 99.70 -9.05
C VAL A 640 2.00 99.14 -8.20
N ALA A 641 2.22 99.76 -7.04
CA ALA A 641 3.29 99.38 -6.10
C ALA A 641 3.19 97.93 -5.66
N ASN A 642 4.36 97.35 -5.34
CA ASN A 642 4.54 95.97 -4.91
C ASN A 642 3.95 94.97 -5.92
N SER A 643 4.33 95.02 -7.20
CA SER A 643 3.85 94.07 -8.20
C SER A 643 4.96 93.38 -8.97
N ILE A 644 4.77 92.07 -9.21
CA ILE A 644 5.63 91.27 -10.09
C ILE A 644 4.85 90.96 -11.35
N THR A 645 5.45 91.27 -12.49
CA THR A 645 4.87 91.08 -13.82
C THR A 645 5.89 90.50 -14.76
N TRP A 646 5.44 89.89 -15.85
CA TRP A 646 6.36 89.42 -16.90
C TRP A 646 5.83 89.71 -18.29
N SER A 647 6.72 89.71 -19.27
CA SER A 647 6.36 89.90 -20.68
C SER A 647 7.31 89.15 -21.59
N GLU A 648 6.82 88.71 -22.74
CA GLU A 648 7.65 88.00 -23.71
C GLU A 648 8.26 89.00 -24.70
N VAL A 649 9.59 89.08 -24.72
CA VAL A 649 10.35 90.01 -25.58
C VAL A 649 11.52 89.27 -26.19
N GLY A 650 11.60 89.25 -27.53
CA GLY A 650 12.77 88.74 -28.25
C GLY A 650 13.05 87.24 -28.09
N GLY A 651 12.05 86.44 -27.71
CA GLY A 651 12.21 85.00 -27.42
C GLY A 651 12.51 84.67 -25.95
N ASN A 652 12.53 85.68 -25.09
CA ASN A 652 12.75 85.55 -23.65
C ASN A 652 11.55 86.06 -22.85
N THR A 653 11.46 85.62 -21.59
CA THR A 653 10.48 86.07 -20.60
C THR A 653 11.16 87.06 -19.68
N ILE A 654 10.76 88.33 -19.76
CA ILE A 654 11.32 89.41 -18.93
C ILE A 654 10.45 89.54 -17.69
N VAL A 655 10.99 89.22 -16.52
CA VAL A 655 10.33 89.41 -15.23
C VAL A 655 10.71 90.78 -14.68
N ARG A 656 9.71 91.49 -14.16
CA ARG A 656 9.85 92.85 -13.63
C ARG A 656 9.16 92.95 -12.29
N ALA A 657 9.84 93.52 -11.30
CA ALA A 657 9.22 93.92 -10.04
C ALA A 657 9.20 95.46 -9.93
N ASP A 658 8.01 95.99 -9.67
CA ASP A 658 7.78 97.39 -9.29
C ASP A 658 7.48 97.42 -7.79
N VAL A 659 8.39 98.01 -7.03
CA VAL A 659 8.38 97.99 -5.58
C VAL A 659 7.70 99.25 -5.01
N ASN A 660 7.77 100.40 -5.70
CA ASN A 660 7.26 101.68 -5.15
C ASN A 660 6.06 102.29 -5.92
N GLY A 661 5.65 101.68 -7.03
CA GLY A 661 4.47 102.05 -7.83
C GLY A 661 4.63 103.31 -8.66
N ASN A 662 5.85 103.74 -8.95
CA ASN A 662 6.09 104.91 -9.76
C ASN A 662 5.81 104.61 -11.25
N THR A 663 5.25 105.58 -11.98
CA THR A 663 4.98 105.39 -13.40
C THR A 663 6.28 105.48 -14.21
N GLY A 664 6.84 104.34 -14.60
CA GLY A 664 7.84 104.25 -15.66
C GLY A 664 9.25 103.86 -15.23
N ASN A 665 9.54 103.71 -13.94
CA ASN A 665 10.79 103.11 -13.46
C ASN A 665 10.42 101.84 -12.68
N ILE A 666 10.57 100.68 -13.30
CA ILE A 666 10.63 99.40 -12.59
C ILE A 666 11.87 99.40 -11.67
N GLU A 667 11.87 98.67 -10.56
CA GLU A 667 13.02 98.64 -9.64
C GLU A 667 13.92 97.42 -9.86
N PHE A 668 13.35 96.34 -10.40
CA PHE A 668 14.04 95.08 -10.62
C PHE A 668 13.61 94.49 -11.96
N GLN A 669 14.59 94.00 -12.73
CA GLN A 669 14.33 93.26 -13.96
C GLN A 669 15.35 92.15 -14.14
N ILE A 670 14.84 90.96 -14.47
CA ILE A 670 15.64 89.81 -14.87
C ILE A 670 15.11 89.22 -16.17
N THR A 671 15.99 88.57 -16.92
CA THR A 671 15.68 87.89 -18.16
C THR A 671 15.66 86.39 -17.90
N LEU A 672 14.57 85.71 -18.22
CA LEU A 672 14.52 84.25 -18.31
C LEU A 672 14.57 83.85 -19.78
N THR A 673 15.46 82.95 -20.14
CA THR A 673 15.56 82.46 -21.53
C THR A 673 14.34 81.59 -21.85
N GLY A 674 13.68 81.85 -22.98
CA GLY A 674 12.47 81.14 -23.42
C GLY A 674 11.15 81.88 -23.20
N VAL A 675 10.08 81.37 -23.81
CA VAL A 675 8.71 81.93 -23.78
C VAL A 675 7.71 80.89 -23.26
N GLY A 676 6.56 81.34 -22.75
CA GLY A 676 5.51 80.42 -22.30
C GLY A 676 5.86 79.60 -21.06
N LEU A 677 6.78 80.07 -20.21
CA LEU A 677 7.29 79.34 -19.05
C LEU A 677 6.22 79.00 -17.99
N GLY A 678 5.02 79.56 -18.07
CA GLY A 678 3.92 79.21 -17.16
C GLY A 678 4.06 79.75 -15.74
N LEU A 679 4.86 80.81 -15.55
CA LEU A 679 5.17 81.39 -14.23
C LEU A 679 3.93 81.63 -13.36
N THR A 680 4.07 81.28 -12.09
CA THR A 680 3.08 81.39 -11.02
C THR A 680 3.72 81.99 -9.77
N ALA A 681 2.89 82.37 -8.79
CA ALA A 681 3.38 82.88 -7.52
C ALA A 681 4.29 81.89 -6.77
N SER A 682 4.14 80.57 -6.97
CA SER A 682 4.99 79.56 -6.31
C SER A 682 6.40 79.46 -6.90
N ASP A 683 6.68 80.13 -8.02
CA ASP A 683 8.02 80.20 -8.61
C ASP A 683 8.88 81.28 -7.94
N PHE A 684 8.30 82.06 -7.04
CA PHE A 684 8.96 83.16 -6.34
C PHE A 684 8.94 82.92 -4.83
N VAL A 685 10.06 83.20 -4.18
CA VAL A 685 10.13 83.36 -2.72
C VAL A 685 10.08 84.87 -2.45
N LEU A 686 9.08 85.33 -1.71
CA LEU A 686 8.72 86.74 -1.55
C LEU A 686 8.70 87.16 -0.09
#